data_AF-A0A0K1PIQ8-F1
#
_entry.id   AF-A0A0K1PIQ8-F1
#
_cell.length_a   1.000
_cell.length_b   1.000
_cell.length_c   1.000
_cell.angle_alpha   90.00
_cell.angle_beta   90.00
_cell.angle_gamma   90.00
#
_symmetry.space_group_name_H-M   'P 1'
#
loop_
_entity.id
_entity.type
_entity.pdbx_description
1 polymer ?
#
loop_
_entity_poly.entity_id
_entity_poly.type
_entity_poly.pdbx_seq_one_letter_code
_entity_poly.pdbx_strand_id
1 'polypeptide(L)'
;MRRILAGMPLRGRRMLRLLPSLFHASYPTPELRGEPPGVEGHSARRSWIAIGRTFGLPAPTGTQRARRTIRSLVAFPVQGGVELVVLPIPDARQHELEAVRQRCRYAQGLMQRNGVAATIRIAEPSLDGELFALRLLLFGGLLAGGLPGDSFDSLTVDSADAIAALIDHAPSRLVAASLMMLQAGASTSSPMALLRSRGPGKSAATLSDPELFCAVWVSRWTLAGMLPLEAVRLAGSVPASRRAAARWLDASPAESRIQALVGAGSSDARSFADWSMPTVGGSADGHDDVRSIVTLGRSLTVTAAGAVRRHPLAGSRGLRERFRRAFLTPRGLPAFLETAFDVAAAGSGRLGLEELIELGGGEAAGPLETALVRGLAILGRADGSLAPRLDPPWPGIARRLERAVQRRTFLLSIGVHAFEGPPLDPLNRGPRRRNSLRNPLAVALSPKHRPTARRLLAGEAVRRVIADASSGRQVEILAEDATAEPAASRLARLAARAGAETPLAAEVGGSVLLRHGGTPRRYGLRAFLSRPRRYVPDPEAPDLGAAGGHVGLPPRGTVDCLVLDDGAPLATLIYADSRGFRVREEVHPSRLEAHLAEARELLRSAREPTVLTVRVSGARRAMTAAPPETEPVAVGVEGELLHDLRLTLLGERFGRGGALRWAGAATALLSVWPTTSFPAMRFHAFDVRLRGAPASGLELLYARSVVLRRLLLHMRRMIRP
;
A
#
# COMPACT_ATOMS: atom_id res chain seq x y z
N MET A 1 0.26 -1.67 22.26
CA MET A 1 0.09 -0.28 22.76
C MET A 1 -1.38 0.21 22.74
N ARG A 2 -2.16 0.08 21.65
CA ARG A 2 -3.50 0.71 21.54
C ARG A 2 -4.55 0.27 22.60
N ARG A 3 -4.54 -0.98 23.09
CA ARG A 3 -5.46 -1.46 24.16
C ARG A 3 -4.92 -1.26 25.60
N ILE A 4 -3.60 -1.37 25.84
CA ILE A 4 -2.97 -0.93 27.11
C ILE A 4 -3.29 0.54 27.40
N LEU A 5 -3.32 1.35 26.34
CA LEU A 5 -3.73 2.74 26.41
C LEU A 5 -5.23 2.88 26.77
N ALA A 6 -6.11 1.91 26.49
CA ALA A 6 -7.56 2.03 26.60
C ALA A 6 -8.09 2.19 28.04
N GLY A 7 -7.40 1.64 29.04
CA GLY A 7 -7.71 1.87 30.47
C GLY A 7 -7.05 3.12 31.05
N MET A 8 -6.11 3.73 30.33
CA MET A 8 -5.37 4.89 30.80
C MET A 8 -6.11 6.19 30.46
N PRO A 9 -6.10 7.22 31.33
CA PRO A 9 -6.60 8.54 31.00
C PRO A 9 -5.98 9.07 29.70
N LEU A 10 -6.76 9.79 28.88
CA LEU A 10 -6.31 10.30 27.57
C LEU A 10 -4.99 11.10 27.68
N ARG A 11 -4.81 11.82 28.78
CA ARG A 11 -3.58 12.58 29.09
C ARG A 11 -2.36 11.67 29.24
N GLY A 12 -2.49 10.55 29.97
CA GLY A 12 -1.44 9.52 30.06
C GLY A 12 -1.09 8.92 28.71
N ARG A 13 -2.09 8.65 27.86
CA ARG A 13 -1.84 8.13 26.51
C ARG A 13 -1.05 9.10 25.63
N ARG A 14 -1.38 10.39 25.70
CA ARG A 14 -0.68 11.45 24.97
C ARG A 14 0.75 11.60 25.48
N MET A 15 0.97 11.44 26.79
CA MET A 15 2.30 11.49 27.41
C MET A 15 3.17 10.32 26.95
N LEU A 16 2.64 9.10 26.87
CA LEU A 16 3.41 7.95 26.34
C LEU A 16 3.82 8.14 24.88
N ARG A 17 3.00 8.84 24.07
CA ARG A 17 3.37 9.18 22.69
C ARG A 17 4.47 10.25 22.59
N LEU A 18 4.68 11.02 23.65
CA LEU A 18 5.73 12.04 23.74
C LEU A 18 7.09 11.44 24.13
N LEU A 19 7.13 10.30 24.83
CA LEU A 19 8.37 9.70 25.32
C LEU A 19 9.47 9.54 24.25
N PRO A 20 9.21 9.02 23.03
CA PRO A 20 10.26 8.93 22.01
C PRO A 20 10.89 10.29 21.67
N SER A 21 10.11 11.37 21.73
CA SER A 21 10.62 12.73 21.51
C SER A 21 11.54 13.19 22.65
N LEU A 22 11.19 12.87 23.91
CA LEU A 22 12.02 13.19 25.07
C LEU A 22 13.38 12.49 25.05
N PHE A 23 13.51 11.36 24.37
CA PHE A 23 14.78 10.63 24.25
C PHE A 23 15.49 10.89 22.92
N HIS A 24 14.81 11.43 21.91
CA HIS A 24 15.36 11.59 20.55
C HIS A 24 15.52 13.05 20.09
N ALA A 25 15.01 14.02 20.85
CA ALA A 25 15.12 15.45 20.55
C ALA A 25 15.78 16.25 21.68
N SER A 26 16.45 17.34 21.32
CA SER A 26 17.04 18.31 22.25
C SER A 26 16.05 19.43 22.52
N TYR A 27 16.05 19.96 23.74
CA TYR A 27 15.18 21.06 24.16
C TYR A 27 16.01 22.12 24.90
N PRO A 28 15.57 23.39 24.95
CA PRO A 28 16.27 24.44 25.68
C PRO A 28 16.26 24.25 27.21
N THR A 29 15.40 23.36 27.72
CA THR A 29 15.34 22.95 29.13
C THR A 29 16.67 22.34 29.58
N PRO A 30 17.28 22.76 30.70
CA PRO A 30 18.62 22.31 31.12
C PRO A 30 18.82 20.79 31.13
N GLU A 31 17.83 20.00 31.56
CA GLU A 31 17.92 18.54 31.67
C GLU A 31 17.78 17.81 30.33
N LEU A 32 17.32 18.51 29.30
CA LEU A 32 17.16 18.01 27.93
C LEU A 32 18.06 18.76 26.93
N ARG A 33 18.92 19.64 27.44
CA ARG A 33 19.92 20.39 26.68
C ARG A 33 21.07 19.45 26.32
N GLY A 34 21.63 19.63 25.13
CA GLY A 34 22.70 18.77 24.61
C GLY A 34 22.22 17.64 23.70
N GLU A 35 23.14 16.76 23.34
CA GLU A 35 22.89 15.67 22.38
C GLU A 35 21.90 14.64 22.97
N PRO A 36 20.82 14.27 22.27
CA PRO A 36 19.89 13.27 22.76
C PRO A 36 20.47 11.86 22.62
N PRO A 37 20.19 10.93 23.57
CA PRO A 37 20.65 9.55 23.46
C PRO A 37 20.13 8.86 22.19
N GLY A 38 18.90 9.20 21.77
CA GLY A 38 18.29 8.68 20.54
C GLY A 38 17.80 7.24 20.68
N VAL A 39 16.61 6.98 20.15
CA VAL A 39 16.00 5.64 20.07
C VAL A 39 16.21 5.02 18.68
N GLU A 40 16.67 3.77 18.60
CA GLU A 40 16.78 3.00 17.35
C GLU A 40 15.45 2.96 16.57
N GLY A 41 15.51 2.98 15.24
CA GLY A 41 14.32 2.98 14.38
C GLY A 41 13.44 4.25 14.41
N HIS A 42 13.66 5.18 15.34
CA HIS A 42 12.89 6.42 15.41
C HIS A 42 13.50 7.53 14.53
N SER A 43 12.63 8.40 14.03
CA SER A 43 12.96 9.60 13.25
C SER A 43 12.12 10.78 13.72
N ALA A 44 12.59 11.99 13.44
CA ALA A 44 11.89 13.22 13.78
C ALA A 44 10.47 13.27 13.19
N ARG A 45 9.46 13.60 14.00
CA ARG A 45 8.07 13.73 13.53
C ARG A 45 7.53 15.12 13.82
N ARG A 46 6.81 15.69 12.84
CA ARG A 46 6.13 17.00 12.99
C ARG A 46 5.13 17.02 14.14
N SER A 47 4.51 15.87 14.44
CA SER A 47 3.53 15.75 15.52
C SER A 47 4.11 15.94 16.93
N TRP A 48 5.43 15.84 17.11
CA TRP A 48 6.06 16.01 18.41
C TRP A 48 5.91 17.43 18.95
N ILE A 49 5.93 18.45 18.09
CA ILE A 49 5.74 19.85 18.50
C ILE A 49 4.33 20.04 19.08
N ALA A 50 3.32 19.55 18.37
CA ALA A 50 1.93 19.66 18.81
C ALA A 50 1.69 18.91 20.14
N ILE A 51 2.26 17.71 20.29
CA ILE A 51 2.13 16.93 21.53
C ILE A 51 2.92 17.57 22.67
N GLY A 52 4.16 18.00 22.44
CA GLY A 52 5.01 18.63 23.45
C GLY A 52 4.39 19.89 24.05
N ARG A 53 3.77 20.74 23.21
CA ARG A 53 3.04 21.93 23.67
C ARG A 53 1.94 21.61 24.68
N THR A 54 1.25 20.47 24.53
CA THR A 54 0.20 20.06 25.48
C THR A 54 0.73 19.72 26.88
N PHE A 55 2.04 19.53 27.02
CA PHE A 55 2.72 19.20 28.27
C PHE A 55 3.72 20.30 28.71
N GLY A 56 3.60 21.51 28.15
CA GLY A 56 4.44 22.65 28.51
C GLY A 56 5.88 22.56 28.00
N LEU A 57 6.16 21.69 27.01
CA LEU A 57 7.48 21.62 26.41
C LEU A 57 7.64 22.65 25.29
N PRO A 58 8.79 23.35 25.24
CA PRO A 58 9.15 24.19 24.10
C PRO A 58 9.35 23.35 22.83
N ALA A 59 9.43 24.03 21.68
CA ALA A 59 9.80 23.37 20.44
C ALA A 59 11.20 22.73 20.55
N PRO A 60 11.43 21.54 20.00
CA PRO A 60 12.75 20.91 20.00
C PRO A 60 13.73 21.74 19.17
N THR A 61 14.95 21.89 19.66
CA THR A 61 16.04 22.64 19.00
C THR A 61 16.88 21.76 18.08
N GLY A 62 16.82 20.43 18.28
CA GLY A 62 17.57 19.47 17.50
C GLY A 62 17.03 18.05 17.68
N THR A 63 17.54 17.11 16.89
CA THR A 63 17.22 15.68 16.97
C THR A 63 18.48 14.86 16.84
N GLN A 64 18.49 13.65 17.40
CA GLN A 64 19.70 12.84 17.40
C GLN A 64 20.06 12.39 15.98
N ARG A 65 21.26 12.76 15.53
CA ARG A 65 21.78 12.43 14.19
C ARG A 65 22.94 11.43 14.24
N ALA A 66 23.59 11.29 15.39
CA ALA A 66 24.71 10.40 15.58
C ALA A 66 24.26 9.03 16.11
N ARG A 67 25.13 8.38 16.90
CA ARG A 67 24.92 7.07 17.50
C ARG A 67 23.71 7.11 18.44
N ARG A 68 22.81 6.14 18.28
CA ARG A 68 21.61 5.98 19.11
C ARG A 68 21.95 5.03 20.24
N THR A 69 21.79 5.47 21.48
CA THR A 69 22.21 4.72 22.67
C THR A 69 21.06 3.97 23.33
N ILE A 70 19.81 4.22 22.90
CA ILE A 70 18.61 3.49 23.35
C ILE A 70 18.14 2.58 22.22
N ARG A 71 18.12 1.28 22.48
CA ARG A 71 17.54 0.29 21.56
C ARG A 71 16.02 0.38 21.56
N SER A 72 15.40 0.47 22.74
CA SER A 72 13.95 0.40 22.86
C SER A 72 13.42 1.09 24.13
N LEU A 73 12.18 1.55 24.06
CA LEU A 73 11.41 2.06 25.18
C LEU A 73 10.19 1.17 25.37
N VAL A 74 10.03 0.62 26.56
CA VAL A 74 8.99 -0.37 26.86
C VAL A 74 8.10 0.15 27.97
N ALA A 75 6.81 0.36 27.70
CA ALA A 75 5.86 0.85 28.69
C ALA A 75 4.87 -0.25 29.08
N PHE A 76 4.80 -0.56 30.37
CA PHE A 76 3.87 -1.52 30.97
C PHE A 76 2.82 -0.77 31.81
N PRO A 77 1.53 -1.11 31.71
CA PRO A 77 0.56 -0.65 32.68
C PRO A 77 0.81 -1.34 34.02
N VAL A 78 0.72 -0.60 35.12
CA VAL A 78 0.71 -1.13 36.49
C VAL A 78 -0.50 -0.58 37.23
N GLN A 79 -0.90 -1.18 38.36
CA GLN A 79 -2.00 -0.65 39.17
C GLN A 79 -1.71 0.82 39.52
N GLY A 80 -2.60 1.72 39.06
CA GLY A 80 -2.49 3.16 39.28
C GLY A 80 -1.52 3.93 38.39
N GLY A 81 -0.80 3.31 37.44
CA GLY A 81 0.22 4.03 36.67
C GLY A 81 0.88 3.29 35.50
N VAL A 82 2.12 3.68 35.19
CA VAL A 82 2.94 3.11 34.11
C VAL A 82 4.35 2.83 34.59
N GLU A 83 4.85 1.63 34.32
CA GLU A 83 6.27 1.34 34.41
C GLU A 83 6.92 1.48 33.02
N LEU A 84 7.86 2.41 32.86
CA LEU A 84 8.65 2.56 31.65
C LEU A 84 10.01 1.93 31.87
N VAL A 85 10.42 1.03 30.98
CA VAL A 85 11.76 0.50 30.93
C VAL A 85 12.50 1.02 29.70
N VAL A 86 13.68 1.56 29.94
CA VAL A 86 14.60 2.03 28.90
C VAL A 86 15.68 0.98 28.69
N LEU A 87 15.78 0.48 27.47
CA LEU A 87 16.74 -0.54 27.04
C LEU A 87 17.91 0.15 26.32
N PRO A 88 19.06 0.35 26.96
CA PRO A 88 20.25 0.87 26.29
C PRO A 88 20.85 -0.17 25.32
N ILE A 89 21.69 0.28 24.39
CA ILE A 89 22.53 -0.62 23.59
C ILE A 89 23.59 -1.30 24.49
N PRO A 90 24.00 -2.56 24.22
CA PRO A 90 24.90 -3.32 25.10
C PRO A 90 26.27 -2.67 25.34
N ASP A 91 26.70 -1.80 24.44
CA ASP A 91 28.01 -1.14 24.38
C ASP A 91 27.90 0.38 24.64
N ALA A 92 26.86 0.81 25.35
CA ALA A 92 26.71 2.20 25.78
C ALA A 92 27.80 2.56 26.80
N ARG A 93 28.48 3.69 26.58
CA ARG A 93 29.50 4.25 27.46
C ARG A 93 28.87 4.85 28.71
N GLN A 94 29.62 4.96 29.80
CA GLN A 94 29.09 5.47 31.07
C GLN A 94 28.45 6.86 30.96
N HIS A 95 29.03 7.79 30.18
CA HIS A 95 28.45 9.12 29.97
C HIS A 95 27.15 9.07 29.13
N GLU A 96 27.04 8.12 28.19
CA GLU A 96 25.81 7.89 27.41
C GLU A 96 24.69 7.36 28.33
N LEU A 97 25.03 6.46 29.25
CA LEU A 97 24.10 5.95 30.27
C LEU A 97 23.67 7.04 31.25
N GLU A 98 24.56 7.95 31.65
CA GLU A 98 24.18 9.07 32.52
C GLU A 98 23.23 10.05 31.81
N ALA A 99 23.43 10.32 30.52
CA ALA A 99 22.48 11.09 29.72
C ALA A 99 21.10 10.41 29.64
N VAL A 100 21.07 9.07 29.55
CA VAL A 100 19.81 8.30 29.62
C VAL A 100 19.17 8.43 30.99
N ARG A 101 19.93 8.30 32.09
CA ARG A 101 19.44 8.48 33.49
C ARG A 101 18.85 9.86 33.72
N GLN A 102 19.55 10.91 33.29
CA GLN A 102 19.08 12.28 33.38
C GLN A 102 17.73 12.45 32.68
N ARG A 103 17.59 11.93 31.45
CA ARG A 103 16.32 12.00 30.69
C ARG A 103 15.22 11.13 31.29
N CYS A 104 15.54 10.00 31.91
CA CYS A 104 14.58 9.20 32.67
C CYS A 104 14.02 9.99 33.85
N ARG A 105 14.88 10.61 34.67
CA ARG A 105 14.45 11.46 35.80
C ARG A 105 13.53 12.59 35.32
N TYR A 106 13.91 13.27 34.22
CA TYR A 106 13.08 14.33 33.64
C TYR A 106 11.73 13.82 33.13
N ALA A 107 11.72 12.74 32.36
CA ALA A 107 10.49 12.15 31.84
C ALA A 107 9.56 11.71 32.97
N GLN A 108 10.09 11.11 34.04
CA GLN A 108 9.32 10.71 35.21
C GLN A 108 8.70 11.92 35.91
N GLY A 109 9.48 12.97 36.17
CA GLY A 109 8.97 14.21 36.76
C GLY A 109 7.91 14.90 35.88
N LEU A 110 8.10 14.88 34.56
CA LEU A 110 7.12 15.41 33.62
C LEU A 110 5.81 14.60 33.65
N MET A 111 5.89 13.28 33.72
CA MET A 111 4.72 12.40 33.85
C MET A 111 3.97 12.66 35.15
N GLN A 112 4.69 12.73 36.28
CA GLN A 112 4.12 12.98 37.61
C GLN A 112 3.42 14.35 37.69
N ARG A 113 4.06 15.44 37.22
CA ARG A 113 3.45 16.78 37.15
C ARG A 113 2.18 16.84 36.31
N ASN A 114 1.99 15.87 35.42
CA ASN A 114 0.82 15.76 34.55
C ASN A 114 -0.20 14.70 35.03
N GLY A 115 -0.11 14.26 36.28
CA GLY A 115 -1.04 13.32 36.90
C GLY A 115 -0.92 11.90 36.36
N VAL A 116 0.25 11.53 35.85
CA VAL A 116 0.55 10.16 35.38
C VAL A 116 1.56 9.55 36.33
N ALA A 117 1.11 8.69 37.25
CA ALA A 117 2.02 7.94 38.10
C ALA A 117 2.91 7.07 37.21
N ALA A 118 4.22 7.28 37.30
CA ALA A 118 5.17 6.59 36.46
C ALA A 118 6.43 6.21 37.23
N THR A 119 6.92 5.01 36.97
CA THR A 119 8.22 4.52 37.41
C THR A 119 9.06 4.28 36.17
N ILE A 120 10.21 4.94 36.06
CA ILE A 120 11.10 4.75 34.90
C ILE A 120 12.36 4.02 35.37
N ARG A 121 12.64 2.86 34.78
CA ARG A 121 13.81 2.04 35.08
C ARG A 121 14.68 1.93 33.84
N ILE A 122 15.99 1.95 34.04
CA ILE A 122 16.94 1.56 32.99
C ILE A 122 17.24 0.09 33.20
N ALA A 123 17.07 -0.70 32.15
CA ALA A 123 17.49 -2.09 32.19
C ALA A 123 19.01 -2.14 32.12
N GLU A 124 19.65 -2.26 33.29
CA GLU A 124 21.07 -2.56 33.34
C GLU A 124 21.32 -4.01 32.86
N PRO A 125 22.52 -4.33 32.34
CA PRO A 125 22.80 -5.64 31.78
C PRO A 125 22.66 -6.81 32.78
N SER A 126 22.78 -6.53 34.07
CA SER A 126 22.52 -7.44 35.19
C SER A 126 21.05 -7.34 35.60
N LEU A 127 20.34 -8.45 35.47
CA LEU A 127 18.93 -8.55 35.81
C LEU A 127 18.77 -8.94 37.29
N ASP A 128 18.80 -7.96 38.18
CA ASP A 128 18.41 -8.19 39.56
C ASP A 128 16.87 -8.14 39.64
N GLY A 129 16.24 -9.32 39.56
CA GLY A 129 14.80 -9.52 39.69
C GLY A 129 14.22 -10.39 38.56
N GLU A 130 13.95 -11.66 38.87
CA GLU A 130 13.41 -12.65 37.91
C GLU A 130 12.17 -12.14 37.17
N LEU A 131 11.26 -11.45 37.87
CA LEU A 131 9.99 -10.97 37.30
C LEU A 131 10.17 -9.77 36.36
N PHE A 132 11.16 -8.91 36.60
CA PHE A 132 11.49 -7.75 35.79
C PHE A 132 12.22 -8.18 34.49
N ALA A 133 13.19 -9.08 34.62
CA ALA A 133 13.81 -9.79 33.51
C ALA A 133 12.78 -10.44 32.60
N LEU A 134 11.80 -11.11 33.20
CA LEU A 134 10.73 -11.80 32.49
C LEU A 134 9.93 -10.88 31.58
N ARG A 135 9.48 -9.75 32.13
CA ARG A 135 8.62 -8.79 31.42
C ARG A 135 9.37 -8.14 30.27
N LEU A 136 10.65 -7.81 30.47
CA LEU A 136 11.52 -7.26 29.44
C LEU A 136 11.79 -8.24 28.29
N LEU A 137 12.00 -9.52 28.63
CA LEU A 137 12.36 -10.56 27.66
C LEU A 137 11.16 -11.09 26.91
N LEU A 138 9.97 -11.19 27.52
CA LEU A 138 8.73 -11.51 26.80
C LEU A 138 8.28 -10.34 25.92
N PHE A 139 8.41 -9.10 26.39
CA PHE A 139 8.02 -7.92 25.60
C PHE A 139 8.98 -7.65 24.43
N GLY A 140 10.29 -7.75 24.67
CA GLY A 140 11.31 -7.57 23.63
C GLY A 140 11.44 -8.79 22.72
N GLY A 141 11.41 -9.99 23.30
CA GLY A 141 11.72 -11.26 22.65
C GLY A 141 10.54 -11.93 21.91
N LEU A 142 9.31 -11.49 22.13
CA LEU A 142 8.17 -12.09 21.42
C LEU A 142 7.29 -11.07 20.70
N LEU A 143 7.21 -9.79 21.11
CA LEU A 143 5.96 -9.04 20.87
C LEU A 143 6.04 -7.58 20.43
N ALA A 144 7.16 -6.85 20.60
CA ALA A 144 7.30 -5.43 20.19
C ALA A 144 6.08 -4.51 20.49
N GLY A 145 5.29 -4.82 21.52
CA GLY A 145 4.07 -4.10 21.90
C GLY A 145 2.77 -4.45 21.15
N GLY A 146 2.70 -5.60 20.47
CA GLY A 146 1.58 -6.06 19.64
C GLY A 146 0.47 -6.86 20.35
N LEU A 147 0.72 -7.49 21.50
CA LEU A 147 -0.28 -8.37 22.12
C LEU A 147 -1.52 -7.67 22.70
N PRO A 148 -2.69 -8.33 22.64
CA PRO A 148 -3.82 -8.15 23.54
C PRO A 148 -3.42 -8.38 25.02
N GLY A 149 -4.12 -7.75 25.96
CA GLY A 149 -3.77 -7.84 27.39
C GLY A 149 -4.03 -9.23 27.98
N ASP A 150 -5.10 -9.86 27.52
CA ASP A 150 -5.54 -11.23 27.75
C ASP A 150 -4.47 -12.28 27.37
N SER A 151 -3.62 -11.97 26.39
CA SER A 151 -2.52 -12.86 25.99
C SER A 151 -1.30 -12.79 26.93
N PHE A 152 -1.24 -11.82 27.85
CA PHE A 152 -0.20 -11.81 28.88
C PHE A 152 -0.49 -12.82 29.98
N ASP A 153 -1.75 -13.04 30.30
CA ASP A 153 -2.15 -14.02 31.32
C ASP A 153 -1.92 -15.45 30.80
N SER A 154 -2.13 -15.69 29.50
CA SER A 154 -1.87 -16.98 28.86
C SER A 154 -0.37 -17.31 28.71
N LEU A 155 0.53 -16.33 28.74
CA LEU A 155 1.98 -16.55 28.72
C LEU A 155 2.53 -17.24 29.98
N THR A 156 1.71 -17.34 31.03
CA THR A 156 2.04 -18.08 32.25
C THR A 156 1.59 -19.54 32.20
N VAL A 157 0.84 -19.93 31.18
CA VAL A 157 0.23 -21.26 31.04
C VAL A 157 0.90 -22.02 29.89
N ASP A 158 1.38 -23.24 30.17
CA ASP A 158 1.92 -24.16 29.17
C ASP A 158 0.78 -24.74 28.29
N SER A 159 0.18 -23.94 27.40
CA SER A 159 -0.86 -24.40 26.48
C SER A 159 -0.56 -24.10 25.02
N ALA A 160 -0.95 -25.02 24.13
CA ALA A 160 -0.84 -24.86 22.68
C ALA A 160 -1.61 -23.61 22.17
N ASP A 161 -2.72 -23.28 22.83
CA ASP A 161 -3.54 -22.10 22.54
C ASP A 161 -2.79 -20.79 22.82
N ALA A 162 -1.94 -20.77 23.86
CA ALA A 162 -1.09 -19.62 24.15
C ALA A 162 -0.06 -19.39 23.03
N ILE A 163 0.55 -20.46 22.51
CA ILE A 163 1.51 -20.36 21.40
C ILE A 163 0.84 -19.92 20.10
N ALA A 164 -0.37 -20.43 19.80
CA ALA A 164 -1.15 -20.02 18.64
C ALA A 164 -1.43 -18.51 18.65
N ALA A 165 -1.82 -17.95 19.80
CA ALA A 165 -2.03 -16.51 19.96
C ALA A 165 -0.74 -15.69 19.74
N LEU A 166 0.45 -16.23 20.09
CA LEU A 166 1.73 -15.56 19.87
C LEU A 166 2.15 -15.55 18.40
N ILE A 167 1.81 -16.60 17.64
CA ILE A 167 2.12 -16.70 16.20
C ILE A 167 1.43 -15.57 15.43
N ASP A 168 0.14 -15.31 15.72
CA ASP A 168 -0.65 -14.25 15.09
C ASP A 168 -0.13 -12.84 15.38
N HIS A 169 0.67 -12.70 16.44
CA HIS A 169 1.21 -11.43 16.92
C HIS A 169 2.72 -11.31 16.81
N ALA A 170 3.38 -12.25 16.12
CA ALA A 170 4.82 -12.29 15.96
C ALA A 170 5.37 -11.04 15.22
N PRO A 171 6.43 -10.40 15.74
CA PRO A 171 6.99 -9.16 15.18
C PRO A 171 7.75 -9.39 13.87
N SER A 172 8.10 -10.64 13.55
CA SER A 172 8.72 -11.00 12.28
C SER A 172 8.26 -12.39 11.82
N ARG A 173 8.39 -12.64 10.51
CA ARG A 173 8.05 -13.94 9.92
C ARG A 173 8.97 -15.06 10.43
N LEU A 174 10.20 -14.74 10.81
CA LEU A 174 11.13 -15.70 11.39
C LEU A 174 10.70 -16.09 12.79
N VAL A 175 10.20 -15.14 13.58
CA VAL A 175 9.58 -15.39 14.89
C VAL A 175 8.33 -16.23 14.75
N ALA A 176 7.43 -15.88 13.83
CA ALA A 176 6.22 -16.66 13.57
C ALA A 176 6.55 -18.11 13.19
N ALA A 177 7.47 -18.31 12.24
CA ALA A 177 7.91 -19.65 11.83
C ALA A 177 8.55 -20.43 12.97
N SER A 178 9.37 -19.77 13.79
CA SER A 178 9.97 -20.37 14.98
C SER A 178 8.89 -20.84 15.97
N LEU A 179 7.91 -20.00 16.28
CA LEU A 179 6.81 -20.35 17.19
C LEU A 179 5.91 -21.46 16.62
N MET A 180 5.67 -21.49 15.30
CA MET A 180 4.96 -22.60 14.63
C MET A 180 5.71 -23.93 14.75
N MET A 181 7.05 -23.90 14.60
CA MET A 181 7.89 -25.09 14.80
C MET A 181 7.86 -25.56 16.24
N LEU A 182 7.80 -24.63 17.20
CA LEU A 182 7.61 -24.95 18.61
C LEU A 182 6.26 -25.62 18.86
N GLN A 183 5.17 -25.06 18.31
CA GLN A 183 3.82 -25.61 18.43
C GLN A 183 3.71 -27.04 17.86
N ALA A 184 4.48 -27.36 16.82
CA ALA A 184 4.52 -28.69 16.21
C ALA A 184 5.34 -29.72 17.03
N GLY A 185 6.13 -29.28 18.02
CA GLY A 185 6.90 -30.16 18.90
C GLY A 185 6.07 -30.65 20.10
N ALA A 186 6.03 -31.96 20.33
CA ALA A 186 5.17 -32.60 21.34
C ALA A 186 5.46 -32.24 22.81
N SER A 187 6.54 -31.51 23.11
CA SER A 187 6.85 -31.01 24.45
C SER A 187 7.37 -29.59 24.34
N THR A 188 6.55 -28.62 24.74
CA THR A 188 6.94 -27.22 24.76
C THR A 188 7.16 -26.80 26.20
N SER A 189 8.41 -26.72 26.60
CA SER A 189 8.76 -26.06 27.86
C SER A 189 8.44 -24.57 27.70
N SER A 190 7.73 -23.98 28.68
CA SER A 190 7.49 -22.54 28.71
C SER A 190 8.74 -21.73 28.37
N PRO A 191 8.58 -20.52 27.81
CA PRO A 191 9.72 -19.61 27.61
C PRO A 191 10.45 -19.32 28.93
N MET A 192 9.76 -19.52 30.07
CA MET A 192 10.30 -19.51 31.44
C MET A 192 11.40 -20.54 31.68
N ALA A 193 11.20 -21.79 31.25
CA ALA A 193 12.17 -22.86 31.43
C ALA A 193 13.48 -22.58 30.66
N LEU A 194 13.37 -21.92 29.49
CA LEU A 194 14.56 -21.47 28.75
C LEU A 194 15.34 -20.39 29.51
N LEU A 195 14.65 -19.48 30.18
CA LEU A 195 15.26 -18.40 30.95
C LEU A 195 15.90 -18.93 32.25
N ARG A 196 15.24 -19.85 32.94
CA ARG A 196 15.76 -20.51 34.16
C ARG A 196 16.95 -21.43 33.86
N SER A 197 16.98 -22.06 32.70
CA SER A 197 18.11 -22.91 32.26
C SER A 197 19.32 -22.12 31.73
N ARG A 198 19.41 -20.81 32.04
CA ARG A 198 20.57 -19.98 31.73
C ARG A 198 21.59 -20.05 32.86
N GLY A 199 22.81 -20.42 32.50
CA GLY A 199 23.96 -20.23 33.39
C GLY A 199 24.28 -18.74 33.59
N PRO A 200 25.01 -18.41 34.67
CA PRO A 200 25.47 -17.05 34.94
C PRO A 200 26.23 -16.45 33.74
N GLY A 201 26.05 -15.15 33.49
CA GLY A 201 26.80 -14.39 32.47
C GLY A 201 26.12 -14.12 31.12
N LYS A 202 24.88 -14.60 30.88
CA LYS A 202 24.16 -14.33 29.61
C LYS A 202 23.32 -13.05 29.69
N SER A 203 23.79 -11.96 29.07
CA SER A 203 23.15 -10.64 29.13
C SER A 203 21.68 -10.61 28.65
N ALA A 204 20.85 -9.86 29.39
CA ALA A 204 19.44 -9.57 29.05
C ALA A 204 19.28 -8.96 27.66
N ALA A 205 20.20 -8.06 27.32
CA ALA A 205 20.22 -7.35 26.04
C ALA A 205 20.44 -8.27 24.83
N THR A 206 20.93 -9.50 25.02
CA THR A 206 21.04 -10.49 23.93
C THR A 206 19.70 -11.20 23.67
N LEU A 207 18.86 -11.38 24.69
CA LEU A 207 17.53 -11.98 24.52
C LEU A 207 16.39 -11.00 24.30
N SER A 208 16.65 -9.71 24.41
CA SER A 208 15.66 -8.70 24.04
C SER A 208 15.38 -8.69 22.52
N ASP A 209 16.18 -9.39 21.72
CA ASP A 209 15.93 -9.58 20.29
C ASP A 209 14.96 -10.75 20.07
N PRO A 210 13.82 -10.52 19.38
CA PRO A 210 12.79 -11.52 19.26
C PRO A 210 13.14 -12.68 18.34
N GLU A 211 13.92 -12.42 17.28
CA GLU A 211 14.35 -13.46 16.35
C GLU A 211 15.31 -14.42 17.04
N LEU A 212 16.30 -13.87 17.76
CA LEU A 212 17.28 -14.67 18.48
C LEU A 212 16.65 -15.41 19.67
N PHE A 213 15.77 -14.77 20.43
CA PHE A 213 15.08 -15.42 21.55
C PHE A 213 14.29 -16.64 21.07
N CYS A 214 13.44 -16.47 20.06
CA CYS A 214 12.63 -17.56 19.52
C CYS A 214 13.50 -18.65 18.89
N ALA A 215 14.57 -18.28 18.19
CA ALA A 215 15.47 -19.27 17.60
C ALA A 215 16.20 -20.12 18.65
N VAL A 216 16.69 -19.50 19.73
CA VAL A 216 17.29 -20.22 20.88
C VAL A 216 16.25 -21.10 21.57
N TRP A 217 15.01 -20.62 21.66
CA TRP A 217 13.92 -21.36 22.28
C TRP A 217 13.56 -22.60 21.48
N VAL A 218 13.31 -22.46 20.18
CA VAL A 218 12.98 -23.56 19.27
C VAL A 218 14.13 -24.56 19.16
N SER A 219 15.37 -24.08 19.08
CA SER A 219 16.52 -24.98 18.91
C SER A 219 16.79 -25.87 20.12
N ARG A 220 16.29 -25.48 21.30
CA ARG A 220 16.41 -26.29 22.51
C ARG A 220 15.32 -27.35 22.67
N TRP A 221 14.12 -27.11 22.15
CA TRP A 221 12.95 -27.92 22.49
C TRP A 221 12.29 -28.61 21.30
N THR A 222 12.79 -28.37 20.08
CA THR A 222 12.29 -29.05 18.89
C THR A 222 13.37 -29.92 18.26
N LEU A 223 12.97 -30.97 17.55
CA LEU A 223 13.87 -31.81 16.74
C LEU A 223 14.50 -31.05 15.57
N ALA A 224 14.06 -29.80 15.30
CA ALA A 224 14.65 -28.96 14.26
C ALA A 224 16.07 -28.46 14.59
N GLY A 225 16.58 -28.74 15.80
CA GLY A 225 17.96 -28.48 16.18
C GLY A 225 18.38 -27.02 15.99
N MET A 226 19.61 -26.78 15.54
CA MET A 226 20.18 -25.42 15.41
C MET A 226 19.70 -24.64 14.18
N LEU A 227 18.79 -25.18 13.36
CA LEU A 227 18.32 -24.56 12.11
C LEU A 227 17.75 -23.13 12.30
N PRO A 228 16.94 -22.83 13.34
CA PRO A 228 16.46 -21.47 13.57
C PRO A 228 17.60 -20.49 13.92
N LEU A 229 18.64 -20.96 14.62
CA LEU A 229 19.79 -20.12 14.97
C LEU A 229 20.63 -19.78 13.74
N GLU A 230 20.79 -20.73 12.82
CA GLU A 230 21.37 -20.48 11.50
C GLU A 230 20.52 -19.50 10.68
N ALA A 231 19.19 -19.65 10.71
CA ALA A 231 18.30 -18.70 10.05
C ALA A 231 18.46 -17.27 10.61
N VAL A 232 18.60 -17.10 11.93
CA VAL A 232 18.90 -15.78 12.55
C VAL A 232 20.30 -15.29 12.17
N ARG A 233 21.33 -16.14 12.16
CA ARG A 233 22.68 -15.75 11.73
C ARG A 233 22.69 -15.24 10.29
N LEU A 234 21.92 -15.89 9.42
CA LEU A 234 21.92 -15.65 7.97
C LEU A 234 20.92 -14.58 7.51
N ALA A 235 19.80 -14.40 8.22
CA ALA A 235 18.70 -13.53 7.82
C ALA A 235 18.37 -12.45 8.86
N GLY A 236 18.96 -12.53 10.05
CA GLY A 236 18.69 -11.61 11.16
C GLY A 236 18.94 -10.15 10.76
N SER A 237 17.91 -9.35 10.97
CA SER A 237 17.92 -7.93 10.58
C SER A 237 18.91 -7.10 11.42
N VAL A 238 19.21 -7.56 12.64
CA VAL A 238 20.08 -6.88 13.61
C VAL A 238 21.50 -7.50 13.61
N PRO A 239 22.57 -6.74 13.29
CA PRO A 239 23.95 -7.25 13.27
C PRO A 239 24.42 -7.87 14.60
N ALA A 240 23.96 -7.35 15.74
CA ALA A 240 24.28 -7.90 17.05
C ALA A 240 23.72 -9.31 17.25
N SER A 241 22.51 -9.56 16.76
CA SER A 241 21.80 -10.84 16.85
C SER A 241 22.45 -11.89 15.97
N ARG A 242 22.96 -11.49 14.79
CA ARG A 242 23.78 -12.36 13.93
C ARG A 242 25.07 -12.81 14.62
N ARG A 243 25.79 -11.87 15.25
CA ARG A 243 27.02 -12.19 16.02
C ARG A 243 26.74 -13.04 17.25
N ALA A 244 25.63 -12.79 17.93
CA ALA A 244 25.22 -13.59 19.07
C ALA A 244 24.79 -15.01 18.65
N ALA A 245 24.06 -15.17 17.54
CA ALA A 245 23.73 -16.47 16.96
C ALA A 245 24.99 -17.24 16.55
N ALA A 246 25.95 -16.57 15.89
CA ALA A 246 27.25 -17.17 15.54
C ALA A 246 27.99 -17.68 16.78
N ARG A 247 28.16 -16.84 17.81
CA ARG A 247 28.79 -17.27 19.08
C ARG A 247 28.04 -18.41 19.76
N TRP A 248 26.73 -18.47 19.65
CA TRP A 248 25.93 -19.58 20.17
C TRP A 248 26.12 -20.87 19.38
N LEU A 249 26.26 -20.78 18.06
CA LEU A 249 26.58 -21.92 17.20
C LEU A 249 28.01 -22.41 17.47
N ASP A 250 28.97 -21.49 17.56
CA ASP A 250 30.39 -21.77 17.83
C ASP A 250 30.62 -22.40 19.21
N ALA A 251 29.83 -22.00 20.22
CA ALA A 251 29.91 -22.53 21.59
C ALA A 251 29.04 -23.77 21.83
N SER A 252 28.24 -24.20 20.85
CA SER A 252 27.37 -25.36 21.01
C SER A 252 28.17 -26.63 20.70
N PRO A 253 28.15 -27.67 21.57
CA PRO A 253 28.78 -28.96 21.29
C PRO A 253 27.92 -29.77 20.30
N ALA A 254 27.50 -29.13 19.20
CA ALA A 254 26.54 -29.66 18.24
C ALA A 254 27.07 -30.92 17.54
N GLU A 255 28.39 -30.99 17.35
CA GLU A 255 29.08 -32.16 16.82
C GLU A 255 28.89 -33.38 17.74
N SER A 256 29.00 -33.18 19.07
CA SER A 256 28.86 -34.26 20.06
C SER A 256 27.41 -34.73 20.26
N ARG A 257 26.41 -33.85 20.13
CA ARG A 257 24.98 -34.23 20.29
C ARG A 257 24.37 -34.84 19.03
N ILE A 258 24.76 -34.39 17.85
CA ILE A 258 24.34 -35.02 16.59
C ILE A 258 25.02 -36.39 16.47
N GLN A 259 26.30 -36.52 16.86
CA GLN A 259 26.95 -37.84 16.95
C GLN A 259 26.36 -38.73 18.05
N ALA A 260 25.91 -38.20 19.20
CA ALA A 260 25.22 -39.00 20.21
C ALA A 260 23.83 -39.48 19.76
N LEU A 261 23.07 -38.66 19.02
CA LEU A 261 21.79 -39.05 18.42
C LEU A 261 21.95 -40.04 17.26
N VAL A 262 23.02 -39.92 16.48
CA VAL A 262 23.36 -40.87 15.41
C VAL A 262 23.99 -42.16 15.95
N GLY A 263 24.75 -42.08 17.06
CA GLY A 263 25.41 -43.21 17.70
C GLY A 263 24.51 -44.03 18.62
N ALA A 264 23.48 -43.42 19.23
CA ALA A 264 22.49 -44.14 20.05
C ALA A 264 21.47 -44.94 19.21
N GLY A 265 21.46 -44.78 17.88
CA GLY A 265 20.51 -45.43 16.98
C GLY A 265 20.89 -46.85 16.52
N SER A 266 21.98 -47.46 17.01
CA SER A 266 22.52 -48.70 16.42
C SER A 266 22.29 -49.99 17.20
N SER A 267 21.44 -50.04 18.23
CA SER A 267 21.15 -51.31 18.94
C SER A 267 19.69 -51.73 19.07
N ASP A 268 18.70 -50.86 18.82
CA ASP A 268 17.27 -51.21 18.88
C ASP A 268 16.51 -50.94 17.56
N ALA A 269 17.12 -51.27 16.42
CA ALA A 269 16.47 -51.18 15.10
C ALA A 269 15.37 -52.24 14.85
N ARG A 270 14.95 -53.00 15.88
CA ARG A 270 13.85 -53.98 15.76
C ARG A 270 12.48 -53.46 16.20
N SER A 271 12.36 -52.28 16.81
CA SER A 271 11.05 -51.68 17.15
C SER A 271 10.48 -50.74 16.10
N PHE A 272 11.20 -50.46 15.01
CA PHE A 272 10.74 -49.61 13.91
C PHE A 272 10.16 -50.38 12.71
N ALA A 273 10.24 -51.72 12.71
CA ALA A 273 9.75 -52.57 11.62
C ALA A 273 8.22 -52.79 11.63
N ASP A 274 7.52 -52.38 12.69
CA ASP A 274 6.04 -52.43 12.78
C ASP A 274 5.34 -51.14 12.33
N TRP A 275 6.09 -50.12 11.90
CA TRP A 275 5.51 -48.97 11.20
C TRP A 275 5.25 -49.33 9.74
N SER A 276 4.16 -50.05 9.53
CA SER A 276 3.50 -50.15 8.23
C SER A 276 3.12 -48.75 7.77
N MET A 277 3.85 -48.23 6.77
CA MET A 277 3.38 -47.14 5.92
C MET A 277 1.99 -47.55 5.40
N PRO A 278 0.94 -46.74 5.58
CA PRO A 278 -0.34 -47.07 5.01
C PRO A 278 -0.18 -47.11 3.49
N THR A 279 -0.37 -48.30 2.92
CA THR A 279 -0.69 -48.46 1.51
C THR A 279 -1.78 -47.46 1.16
N VAL A 280 -1.57 -46.76 0.05
CA VAL A 280 -2.47 -45.78 -0.57
C VAL A 280 -3.80 -46.47 -0.90
N GLY A 281 -4.66 -46.61 0.11
CA GLY A 281 -6.07 -46.89 0.00
C GLY A 281 -6.78 -45.55 -0.04
N GLY A 282 -7.54 -45.31 -1.11
CA GLY A 282 -8.25 -44.06 -1.33
C GLY A 282 -9.13 -43.69 -0.14
N SER A 283 -8.66 -42.72 0.65
CA SER A 283 -9.53 -41.93 1.52
C SER A 283 -9.86 -40.62 0.79
N ALA A 284 -11.08 -40.16 0.95
CA ALA A 284 -11.66 -39.04 0.20
C ALA A 284 -11.06 -37.67 0.55
N ASP A 285 -10.08 -37.58 1.46
CA ASP A 285 -9.49 -36.33 1.93
C ASP A 285 -8.10 -36.07 1.31
N GLY A 286 -8.05 -35.96 -0.02
CA GLY A 286 -6.84 -35.62 -0.79
C GLY A 286 -6.33 -34.17 -0.64
N HIS A 287 -6.79 -33.44 0.38
CA HIS A 287 -6.44 -32.02 0.60
C HIS A 287 -5.09 -31.83 1.31
N ASP A 288 -4.67 -32.75 2.18
CA ASP A 288 -3.42 -32.60 2.94
C ASP A 288 -2.16 -32.93 2.13
N ASP A 289 -2.29 -33.76 1.10
CA ASP A 289 -1.17 -34.23 0.30
C ASP A 289 -0.70 -33.16 -0.71
N VAL A 290 -1.64 -32.46 -1.35
CA VAL A 290 -1.32 -31.33 -2.25
C VAL A 290 -0.76 -30.14 -1.47
N ARG A 291 -1.27 -29.88 -0.26
CA ARG A 291 -0.75 -28.83 0.63
C ARG A 291 0.68 -29.14 1.06
N SER A 292 0.98 -30.41 1.33
CA SER A 292 2.31 -30.90 1.67
C SER A 292 3.28 -30.81 0.49
N ILE A 293 2.85 -31.20 -0.72
CA ILE A 293 3.65 -31.08 -1.97
C ILE A 293 3.94 -29.62 -2.31
N VAL A 294 2.95 -28.72 -2.18
CA VAL A 294 3.14 -27.27 -2.39
C VAL A 294 4.06 -26.67 -1.31
N THR A 295 3.95 -27.13 -0.07
CA THR A 295 4.81 -26.71 1.05
C THR A 295 6.25 -27.22 0.89
N LEU A 296 6.43 -28.44 0.40
CA LEU A 296 7.71 -29.05 0.08
C LEU A 296 8.36 -28.36 -1.11
N GLY A 297 7.62 -28.15 -2.21
CA GLY A 297 8.09 -27.39 -3.38
C GLY A 297 8.45 -25.95 -3.03
N ARG A 298 7.69 -25.30 -2.14
CA ARG A 298 7.99 -23.97 -1.57
C ARG A 298 9.29 -23.99 -0.78
N SER A 299 9.47 -24.98 0.09
CA SER A 299 10.65 -25.11 0.94
C SER A 299 11.91 -25.40 0.12
N LEU A 300 11.83 -26.36 -0.81
CA LEU A 300 12.93 -26.72 -1.70
C LEU A 300 13.33 -25.56 -2.63
N THR A 301 12.36 -24.81 -3.17
CA THR A 301 12.65 -23.67 -4.06
C THR A 301 13.29 -22.50 -3.30
N VAL A 302 12.83 -22.21 -2.08
CA VAL A 302 13.40 -21.15 -1.23
C VAL A 302 14.80 -21.54 -0.75
N THR A 303 14.99 -22.79 -0.33
CA THR A 303 16.28 -23.33 0.11
C THR A 303 17.28 -23.39 -1.03
N ALA A 304 16.88 -23.87 -2.22
CA ALA A 304 17.75 -23.88 -3.41
C ALA A 304 18.11 -22.46 -3.88
N ALA A 305 17.16 -21.52 -3.88
CA ALA A 305 17.42 -20.12 -4.22
C ALA A 305 18.33 -19.42 -3.19
N GLY A 306 18.23 -19.79 -1.92
CA GLY A 306 19.10 -19.32 -0.83
C GLY A 306 20.51 -19.88 -0.93
N ALA A 307 20.65 -21.17 -1.20
CA ALA A 307 21.93 -21.86 -1.37
C ALA A 307 22.71 -21.33 -2.59
N VAL A 308 22.04 -21.15 -3.72
CA VAL A 308 22.66 -20.62 -4.96
C VAL A 308 23.10 -19.17 -4.81
N ARG A 309 22.42 -18.34 -4.01
CA ARG A 309 22.83 -16.94 -3.77
C ARG A 309 24.04 -16.81 -2.85
N ARG A 310 24.34 -17.83 -2.05
CA ARG A 310 25.33 -17.76 -0.96
C ARG A 310 26.53 -18.68 -1.16
N HIS A 311 26.54 -19.49 -2.22
CA HIS A 311 27.71 -20.28 -2.57
C HIS A 311 28.88 -19.36 -2.99
N PRO A 312 30.12 -19.60 -2.55
CA PRO A 312 31.28 -18.78 -2.93
C PRO A 312 31.50 -18.69 -4.46
N LEU A 313 31.03 -19.71 -5.20
CA LEU A 313 31.04 -19.77 -6.66
C LEU A 313 29.74 -19.24 -7.31
N ALA A 314 28.85 -18.57 -6.57
CA ALA A 314 27.56 -18.06 -7.07
C ALA A 314 27.68 -17.07 -8.23
N GLY A 315 28.88 -16.54 -8.50
CA GLY A 315 29.21 -15.74 -9.69
C GLY A 315 29.66 -16.56 -10.91
N SER A 316 29.88 -17.87 -10.79
CA SER A 316 30.38 -18.71 -11.89
C SER A 316 29.22 -19.15 -12.81
N ARG A 317 29.37 -18.84 -14.10
CA ARG A 317 28.37 -19.13 -15.13
C ARG A 317 28.15 -20.63 -15.31
N GLY A 318 29.17 -21.46 -15.05
CA GLY A 318 29.09 -22.92 -15.18
C GLY A 318 28.14 -23.60 -14.18
N LEU A 319 28.16 -23.19 -12.90
CA LEU A 319 27.23 -23.72 -11.91
C LEU A 319 25.81 -23.23 -12.19
N ARG A 320 25.65 -21.95 -12.57
CA ARG A 320 24.35 -21.40 -12.98
C ARG A 320 23.82 -22.03 -14.27
N GLU A 321 24.66 -22.39 -15.25
CA GLU A 321 24.23 -22.97 -16.53
C GLU A 321 23.97 -24.48 -16.44
N ARG A 322 24.70 -25.22 -15.59
CA ARG A 322 24.35 -26.60 -15.21
C ARG A 322 23.07 -26.64 -14.38
N PHE A 323 22.93 -25.74 -13.40
CA PHE A 323 21.68 -25.52 -12.67
C PHE A 323 20.56 -25.16 -13.65
N ARG A 324 20.81 -24.28 -14.62
CA ARG A 324 19.84 -23.88 -15.65
C ARG A 324 19.47 -25.05 -16.58
N ARG A 325 20.40 -25.86 -17.10
CA ARG A 325 20.05 -27.03 -17.94
C ARG A 325 19.33 -28.11 -17.15
N ALA A 326 19.74 -28.34 -15.90
CA ALA A 326 19.12 -29.33 -15.01
C ALA A 326 17.72 -28.92 -14.54
N PHE A 327 17.46 -27.62 -14.31
CA PHE A 327 16.14 -27.10 -13.93
C PHE A 327 15.24 -26.74 -15.13
N LEU A 328 15.80 -26.54 -16.32
CA LEU A 328 15.03 -26.24 -17.54
C LEU A 328 14.64 -27.48 -18.35
N THR A 329 15.13 -28.67 -18.01
CA THR A 329 14.74 -29.93 -18.65
C THR A 329 14.08 -30.89 -17.65
N PRO A 330 13.04 -31.64 -18.02
CA PRO A 330 12.25 -32.47 -17.09
C PRO A 330 13.04 -33.58 -16.37
N ARG A 331 14.24 -33.95 -16.86
CA ARG A 331 15.06 -35.08 -16.34
C ARG A 331 16.23 -34.66 -15.44
N GLY A 332 16.49 -33.36 -15.25
CA GLY A 332 17.77 -32.89 -14.68
C GLY A 332 17.85 -32.72 -13.16
N LEU A 333 16.73 -32.71 -12.43
CA LEU A 333 16.73 -32.48 -10.98
C LEU A 333 17.39 -33.61 -10.17
N PRO A 334 17.21 -34.91 -10.50
CA PRO A 334 17.91 -36.01 -9.81
C PRO A 334 19.43 -35.99 -10.05
N ALA A 335 19.88 -35.79 -11.30
CA ALA A 335 21.30 -35.70 -11.65
C ALA A 335 22.01 -34.46 -11.06
N PHE A 336 21.27 -33.39 -10.78
CA PHE A 336 21.79 -32.20 -10.11
C PHE A 336 22.14 -32.45 -8.64
N LEU A 337 21.40 -33.33 -7.94
CA LEU A 337 21.71 -33.69 -6.56
C LEU A 337 23.01 -34.50 -6.48
N GLU A 338 23.27 -35.39 -7.45
CA GLU A 338 24.54 -36.12 -7.58
C GLU A 338 25.71 -35.19 -7.96
N THR A 339 25.51 -34.30 -8.94
CA THR A 339 26.57 -33.35 -9.40
C THR A 339 26.95 -32.30 -8.34
N ALA A 340 26.03 -31.96 -7.42
CA ALA A 340 26.30 -31.02 -6.33
C ALA A 340 27.31 -31.56 -5.30
N PHE A 341 27.46 -32.88 -5.21
CA PHE A 341 28.48 -33.52 -4.36
C PHE A 341 29.87 -33.54 -5.04
N ASP A 342 29.94 -33.72 -6.36
CA ASP A 342 31.22 -33.80 -7.10
C ASP A 342 31.88 -32.43 -7.37
N VAL A 343 31.10 -31.36 -7.45
CA VAL A 343 31.62 -30.01 -7.78
C VAL A 343 32.34 -29.34 -6.59
N ALA A 344 32.38 -29.97 -5.42
CA ALA A 344 33.24 -29.56 -4.32
C ALA A 344 34.76 -29.66 -4.63
N ALA A 345 35.15 -30.29 -5.75
CA ALA A 345 36.54 -30.70 -5.99
C ALA A 345 37.38 -29.89 -7.00
N ALA A 346 36.87 -28.97 -7.83
CA ALA A 346 37.74 -28.32 -8.83
C ALA A 346 37.29 -26.93 -9.30
N GLY A 347 38.27 -26.00 -9.41
CA GLY A 347 38.06 -24.58 -9.70
C GLY A 347 38.41 -24.10 -11.12
N SER A 348 38.19 -22.78 -11.30
CA SER A 348 38.60 -21.84 -12.36
C SER A 348 37.77 -21.73 -13.67
N GLY A 349 37.50 -20.47 -14.10
CA GLY A 349 36.96 -20.12 -15.44
C GLY A 349 35.94 -18.96 -15.51
N ARG A 350 36.17 -17.95 -16.38
CA ARG A 350 35.57 -16.58 -16.44
C ARG A 350 34.26 -16.40 -17.27
N LEU A 351 33.43 -15.42 -16.81
CA LEU A 351 32.57 -14.38 -17.46
C LEU A 351 31.17 -14.62 -18.14
N GLY A 352 30.20 -13.75 -17.74
CA GLY A 352 29.06 -13.16 -18.51
C GLY A 352 27.62 -13.22 -17.91
N LEU A 353 26.81 -12.14 -17.96
CA LEU A 353 25.57 -11.80 -17.18
C LEU A 353 24.25 -11.70 -18.02
N GLU A 354 23.03 -11.78 -17.40
CA GLU A 354 21.73 -11.12 -17.83
C GLU A 354 20.47 -11.29 -16.88
N GLU A 355 19.39 -10.48 -17.09
CA GLU A 355 18.38 -9.82 -16.17
C GLU A 355 16.96 -10.47 -15.85
N LEU A 356 16.19 -9.85 -14.91
CA LEU A 356 14.87 -10.23 -14.33
C LEU A 356 13.72 -9.23 -14.73
N ILE A 357 12.47 -9.68 -14.94
CA ILE A 357 11.30 -8.79 -15.19
C ILE A 357 10.67 -8.33 -13.87
N GLU A 358 10.56 -7.02 -13.67
CA GLU A 358 9.89 -6.41 -12.51
C GLU A 358 8.47 -5.91 -12.81
N LEU A 359 7.53 -6.19 -11.91
CA LEU A 359 6.21 -5.55 -11.87
C LEU A 359 6.34 -4.23 -11.09
N GLY A 360 6.44 -3.09 -11.77
CA GLY A 360 6.52 -1.79 -11.11
C GLY A 360 5.24 -1.42 -10.35
N GLY A 361 5.37 -0.76 -9.18
CA GLY A 361 4.31 -0.09 -8.39
C GLY A 361 3.26 -0.97 -7.67
N GLY A 362 3.14 -0.81 -6.34
CA GLY A 362 2.22 -1.49 -5.40
C GLY A 362 2.92 -1.85 -4.06
N GLU A 363 2.24 -2.48 -3.09
CA GLU A 363 2.93 -3.15 -1.97
C GLU A 363 3.78 -4.30 -2.52
N ALA A 364 5.02 -4.46 -2.06
CA ALA A 364 5.94 -5.49 -2.56
C ALA A 364 5.24 -6.85 -2.50
N ALA A 365 5.25 -7.60 -3.61
CA ALA A 365 4.68 -8.93 -3.64
C ALA A 365 5.22 -9.74 -2.45
N GLY A 366 4.35 -10.51 -1.80
CA GLY A 366 4.82 -11.59 -0.97
C GLY A 366 5.71 -12.48 -1.86
N PRO A 367 6.94 -12.81 -1.43
CA PRO A 367 7.76 -13.83 -2.12
C PRO A 367 6.98 -15.16 -2.33
N LEU A 368 5.92 -15.35 -1.54
CA LEU A 368 5.02 -16.50 -1.56
C LEU A 368 4.21 -16.64 -2.85
N GLU A 369 3.45 -15.63 -3.29
CA GLU A 369 2.60 -15.76 -4.48
C GLU A 369 3.43 -16.00 -5.74
N THR A 370 4.58 -15.35 -5.84
CA THR A 370 5.52 -15.59 -6.94
C THR A 370 6.11 -17.00 -6.88
N ALA A 371 6.43 -17.52 -5.69
CA ALA A 371 6.89 -18.90 -5.55
C ALA A 371 5.80 -19.90 -5.94
N LEU A 372 4.55 -19.68 -5.51
CA LEU A 372 3.39 -20.51 -5.84
C LEU A 372 3.13 -20.55 -7.35
N VAL A 373 3.04 -19.39 -8.01
CA VAL A 373 2.83 -19.34 -9.47
C VAL A 373 3.98 -20.02 -10.23
N ARG A 374 5.22 -19.91 -9.76
CA ARG A 374 6.36 -20.61 -10.36
C ARG A 374 6.29 -22.12 -10.16
N GLY A 375 5.92 -22.57 -8.96
CA GLY A 375 5.68 -23.98 -8.67
C GLY A 375 4.58 -24.55 -9.56
N LEU A 376 3.43 -23.88 -9.63
CA LEU A 376 2.31 -24.26 -10.51
C LEU A 376 2.70 -24.28 -11.99
N ALA A 377 3.54 -23.34 -12.45
CA ALA A 377 4.01 -23.33 -13.82
C ALA A 377 4.97 -24.49 -14.15
N ILE A 378 5.74 -24.98 -13.17
CA ILE A 378 6.60 -26.16 -13.32
C ILE A 378 5.74 -27.42 -13.31
N LEU A 379 4.89 -27.57 -12.29
CA LEU A 379 4.07 -28.75 -12.09
C LEU A 379 3.02 -28.92 -13.20
N GLY A 380 2.38 -27.83 -13.66
CA GLY A 380 1.40 -27.89 -14.75
C GLY A 380 1.99 -28.35 -16.08
N ARG A 381 3.28 -28.10 -16.32
CA ARG A 381 3.99 -28.62 -17.50
C ARG A 381 4.41 -30.08 -17.37
N ALA A 382 4.49 -30.59 -16.14
CA ALA A 382 4.90 -31.95 -15.85
C ALA A 382 3.72 -32.92 -15.82
N ASP A 383 2.58 -32.50 -15.26
CA ASP A 383 1.53 -33.45 -14.81
C ASP A 383 0.13 -33.18 -15.40
N GLY A 384 -0.04 -32.19 -16.29
CA GLY A 384 -1.24 -31.98 -17.11
C GLY A 384 -2.59 -31.75 -16.40
N SER A 385 -2.70 -31.89 -15.07
CA SER A 385 -3.98 -31.86 -14.35
C SER A 385 -3.84 -31.54 -12.86
N LEU A 386 -3.37 -30.33 -12.50
CA LEU A 386 -3.32 -29.89 -11.10
C LEU A 386 -4.50 -29.02 -10.68
N ALA A 387 -5.26 -28.53 -11.67
CA ALA A 387 -6.30 -27.53 -11.47
C ALA A 387 -7.45 -27.91 -10.52
N PRO A 388 -7.97 -29.16 -10.46
CA PRO A 388 -9.20 -29.43 -9.71
C PRO A 388 -9.02 -29.46 -8.18
N ARG A 389 -7.78 -29.45 -7.65
CA ARG A 389 -7.50 -29.64 -6.21
C ARG A 389 -7.13 -28.36 -5.45
N LEU A 390 -7.21 -27.19 -6.09
CA LEU A 390 -6.77 -25.93 -5.49
C LEU A 390 -7.95 -25.00 -5.17
N ASP A 391 -7.85 -24.24 -4.10
CA ASP A 391 -8.84 -23.19 -3.79
C ASP A 391 -8.70 -21.99 -4.75
N PRO A 392 -9.78 -21.24 -5.05
CA PRO A 392 -9.68 -19.97 -5.76
C PRO A 392 -8.64 -19.03 -5.13
N PRO A 393 -7.83 -18.28 -5.92
CA PRO A 393 -7.88 -18.09 -7.38
C PRO A 393 -7.10 -19.14 -8.21
N TRP A 394 -6.55 -20.16 -7.58
CA TRP A 394 -5.47 -20.96 -8.17
C TRP A 394 -5.87 -21.90 -9.32
N PRO A 395 -7.07 -22.52 -9.37
CA PRO A 395 -7.47 -23.39 -10.49
C PRO A 395 -7.42 -22.70 -11.86
N GLY A 396 -7.93 -21.47 -11.95
CA GLY A 396 -7.91 -20.69 -13.19
C GLY A 396 -6.48 -20.34 -13.62
N ILE A 397 -5.65 -19.96 -12.64
CA ILE A 397 -4.23 -19.63 -12.88
C ILE A 397 -3.45 -20.86 -13.33
N ALA A 398 -3.63 -22.02 -12.66
CA ALA A 398 -2.97 -23.27 -13.01
C ALA A 398 -3.29 -23.69 -14.46
N ARG A 399 -4.59 -23.74 -14.82
CA ARG A 399 -5.03 -24.03 -16.19
C ARG A 399 -4.43 -23.09 -17.23
N ARG A 400 -4.23 -21.82 -16.87
CA ARG A 400 -3.62 -20.86 -17.79
C ARG A 400 -2.10 -21.05 -17.92
N LEU A 401 -1.42 -21.42 -16.83
CA LEU A 401 0.03 -21.65 -16.81
C LEU A 401 0.46 -22.92 -17.56
N GLU A 402 -0.43 -23.91 -17.68
CA GLU A 402 -0.25 -25.12 -18.50
C GLU A 402 -0.08 -24.77 -19.99
N ARG A 403 -0.71 -23.69 -20.46
CA ARG A 403 -0.65 -23.26 -21.87
C ARG A 403 0.63 -22.50 -22.17
N ALA A 404 1.29 -22.86 -23.27
CA ALA A 404 2.45 -22.12 -23.77
C ALA A 404 2.11 -20.64 -24.01
N VAL A 405 2.99 -19.76 -23.53
CA VAL A 405 2.83 -18.31 -23.64
C VAL A 405 3.57 -17.84 -24.88
N GLN A 406 2.84 -17.42 -25.91
CA GLN A 406 3.42 -16.92 -27.16
C GLN A 406 3.72 -15.42 -27.12
N ARG A 407 3.02 -14.66 -26.27
CA ARG A 407 3.14 -13.19 -26.14
C ARG A 407 3.22 -12.78 -24.67
N ARG A 408 3.78 -11.59 -24.40
CA ARG A 408 3.76 -11.01 -23.05
C ARG A 408 2.31 -10.85 -22.60
N THR A 409 1.95 -11.54 -21.52
CA THR A 409 0.58 -11.63 -21.03
C THR A 409 0.52 -11.13 -19.59
N PHE A 410 -0.45 -10.26 -19.30
CA PHE A 410 -0.84 -9.84 -17.97
C PHE A 410 -2.15 -10.57 -17.62
N LEU A 411 -2.05 -11.55 -16.73
CA LEU A 411 -3.17 -12.32 -16.22
C LEU A 411 -3.62 -11.68 -14.91
N LEU A 412 -4.92 -11.42 -14.74
CA LEU A 412 -5.48 -10.90 -13.50
C LEU A 412 -6.62 -11.81 -13.02
N SER A 413 -6.46 -12.40 -11.85
CA SER A 413 -7.58 -13.08 -11.17
C SER A 413 -8.25 -12.13 -10.17
N ILE A 414 -9.58 -12.12 -10.16
CA ILE A 414 -10.39 -11.24 -9.33
C ILE A 414 -11.54 -11.99 -8.66
N GLY A 415 -11.74 -11.72 -7.37
CA GLY A 415 -13.03 -11.92 -6.70
C GLY A 415 -13.77 -10.60 -6.56
N VAL A 416 -15.02 -10.65 -6.09
CA VAL A 416 -15.79 -9.46 -5.69
C VAL A 416 -16.37 -9.65 -4.30
N HIS A 417 -16.54 -8.56 -3.56
CA HIS A 417 -17.34 -8.59 -2.33
C HIS A 417 -18.83 -8.60 -2.69
N ALA A 418 -19.59 -9.56 -2.15
CA ALA A 418 -21.05 -9.65 -2.26
C ALA A 418 -21.74 -8.60 -1.38
N PHE A 419 -22.82 -8.03 -1.90
CA PHE A 419 -23.10 -6.64 -1.59
C PHE A 419 -24.53 -6.31 -2.09
N GLU A 420 -25.48 -6.11 -1.18
CA GLU A 420 -26.91 -5.96 -1.52
C GLU A 420 -27.23 -4.66 -2.28
N GLY A 421 -28.15 -4.74 -3.24
CA GLY A 421 -28.75 -3.61 -3.98
C GLY A 421 -28.04 -3.19 -5.28
N PRO A 422 -28.76 -2.54 -6.22
CA PRO A 422 -28.19 -1.90 -7.39
C PRO A 422 -27.30 -0.69 -7.01
N PRO A 423 -26.31 -0.30 -7.85
CA PRO A 423 -25.99 -0.86 -9.16
C PRO A 423 -25.25 -2.20 -9.06
N LEU A 424 -25.53 -3.09 -10.02
CA LEU A 424 -24.91 -4.42 -10.18
C LEU A 424 -23.45 -4.35 -10.67
N ASP A 425 -22.86 -3.17 -10.72
CA ASP A 425 -21.50 -2.94 -11.22
C ASP A 425 -20.46 -2.99 -10.09
N PRO A 426 -19.61 -4.04 -10.03
CA PRO A 426 -18.62 -4.18 -8.97
C PRO A 426 -17.49 -3.13 -9.04
N LEU A 427 -17.33 -2.41 -10.16
CA LEU A 427 -16.30 -1.38 -10.31
C LEU A 427 -16.76 0.03 -9.88
N ASN A 428 -18.08 0.31 -9.89
CA ASN A 428 -18.65 1.61 -9.49
C ASN A 428 -19.85 1.50 -8.53
N ARG A 429 -19.68 0.79 -7.42
CA ARG A 429 -20.76 0.54 -6.48
C ARG A 429 -21.14 1.79 -5.63
N GLY A 430 -22.42 2.17 -5.67
CA GLY A 430 -23.11 3.03 -4.69
C GLY A 430 -22.93 4.56 -4.84
N PRO A 431 -23.62 5.37 -4.01
CA PRO A 431 -23.61 6.85 -4.07
C PRO A 431 -22.26 7.48 -3.72
N ARG A 432 -21.31 6.70 -3.19
CA ARG A 432 -19.91 7.09 -2.99
C ARG A 432 -18.92 6.37 -3.92
N ARG A 433 -19.44 5.60 -4.89
CA ARG A 433 -18.74 4.86 -5.96
C ARG A 433 -17.44 4.24 -5.47
N ARG A 434 -17.51 3.04 -4.87
CA ARG A 434 -16.33 2.28 -4.44
C ARG A 434 -16.13 1.06 -5.33
N ASN A 435 -14.88 0.68 -5.55
CA ASN A 435 -14.54 -0.56 -6.26
C ASN A 435 -14.58 -1.73 -5.25
N SER A 436 -15.30 -2.80 -5.57
CA SER A 436 -15.53 -3.97 -4.70
C SER A 436 -14.68 -5.19 -5.06
N LEU A 437 -13.67 -5.05 -5.92
CA LEU A 437 -12.74 -6.14 -6.24
C LEU A 437 -12.05 -6.63 -4.96
N ARG A 438 -12.14 -7.94 -4.72
CA ARG A 438 -11.56 -8.65 -3.58
C ARG A 438 -10.23 -9.26 -3.99
N ASN A 439 -9.17 -8.91 -3.26
CA ASN A 439 -7.83 -9.49 -3.35
C ASN A 439 -7.27 -9.76 -4.77
N PRO A 440 -7.36 -8.83 -5.75
CA PRO A 440 -6.89 -9.09 -7.12
C PRO A 440 -5.47 -9.64 -7.18
N LEU A 441 -5.26 -10.75 -7.88
CA LEU A 441 -3.95 -11.37 -8.07
C LEU A 441 -3.50 -11.21 -9.51
N ALA A 442 -2.48 -10.38 -9.73
CA ALA A 442 -1.86 -10.18 -11.03
C ALA A 442 -0.70 -11.16 -11.22
N VAL A 443 -0.60 -11.73 -12.42
CA VAL A 443 0.47 -12.62 -12.85
C VAL A 443 1.02 -12.14 -14.20
N ALA A 444 2.30 -11.81 -14.25
CA ALA A 444 2.98 -11.50 -15.50
C ALA A 444 3.61 -12.75 -16.08
N LEU A 445 3.27 -13.04 -17.34
CA LEU A 445 3.77 -14.15 -18.12
C LEU A 445 4.51 -13.64 -19.36
N SER A 446 5.64 -14.26 -19.69
CA SER A 446 6.40 -13.93 -20.89
C SER A 446 7.07 -15.18 -21.45
N PRO A 447 7.20 -15.32 -22.79
CA PRO A 447 7.75 -16.53 -23.40
C PRO A 447 9.14 -16.92 -22.88
N LYS A 448 9.98 -15.94 -22.52
CA LYS A 448 11.38 -16.13 -22.13
C LYS A 448 11.66 -15.90 -20.64
N HIS A 449 10.64 -15.55 -19.85
CA HIS A 449 10.85 -15.16 -18.45
C HIS A 449 9.97 -15.94 -17.50
N ARG A 450 10.45 -16.10 -16.27
CA ARG A 450 9.72 -16.79 -15.21
C ARG A 450 8.46 -16.00 -14.85
N PRO A 451 7.33 -16.67 -14.61
CA PRO A 451 6.14 -16.03 -14.07
C PRO A 451 6.45 -15.25 -12.78
N THR A 452 5.80 -14.11 -12.63
CA THR A 452 5.84 -13.30 -11.40
C THR A 452 4.42 -12.94 -11.02
N ALA A 453 4.13 -12.94 -9.71
CA ALA A 453 2.79 -12.73 -9.21
C ALA A 453 2.76 -11.69 -8.09
N ARG A 454 1.67 -10.94 -8.01
CA ARG A 454 1.49 -9.84 -7.07
C ARG A 454 0.02 -9.59 -6.77
N ARG A 455 -0.32 -9.42 -5.49
CA ARG A 455 -1.63 -8.90 -5.09
C ARG A 455 -1.70 -7.40 -5.32
N LEU A 456 -2.77 -6.94 -5.97
CA LEU A 456 -3.01 -5.54 -6.27
C LEU A 456 -4.16 -5.01 -5.41
N LEU A 457 -4.12 -3.73 -5.08
CA LEU A 457 -5.30 -3.04 -4.59
C LEU A 457 -6.35 -2.96 -5.70
N ALA A 458 -7.63 -2.92 -5.34
CA ALA A 458 -8.75 -2.85 -6.28
C ALA A 458 -8.58 -1.76 -7.37
N GLY A 459 -8.30 -0.52 -6.97
CA GLY A 459 -8.04 0.58 -7.92
C GLY A 459 -6.68 0.49 -8.65
N GLU A 460 -5.76 -0.32 -8.17
CA GLU A 460 -4.50 -0.61 -8.87
C GLU A 460 -4.68 -1.68 -9.95
N ALA A 461 -5.52 -2.70 -9.70
CA ALA A 461 -5.84 -3.74 -10.65
C ALA A 461 -6.39 -3.15 -11.96
N VAL A 462 -7.39 -2.27 -11.87
CA VAL A 462 -7.96 -1.64 -13.06
C VAL A 462 -6.96 -0.74 -13.80
N ARG A 463 -6.11 -0.02 -13.06
CA ARG A 463 -5.04 0.78 -13.67
C ARG A 463 -4.03 -0.08 -14.41
N ARG A 464 -3.68 -1.26 -13.88
CA ARG A 464 -2.76 -2.20 -14.55
C ARG A 464 -3.40 -2.82 -15.78
N VAL A 465 -4.65 -3.27 -15.70
CA VAL A 465 -5.40 -3.76 -16.87
C VAL A 465 -5.33 -2.76 -18.04
N ILE A 466 -5.63 -1.49 -17.77
CA ILE A 466 -5.57 -0.43 -18.81
C ILE A 466 -4.12 -0.20 -19.27
N ALA A 467 -3.16 -0.10 -18.36
CA ALA A 467 -1.76 0.18 -18.69
C ALA A 467 -1.10 -0.96 -19.49
N ASP A 468 -1.29 -2.21 -19.06
CA ASP A 468 -0.75 -3.41 -19.70
C ASP A 468 -1.35 -3.59 -21.10
N ALA A 469 -2.67 -3.47 -21.25
CA ALA A 469 -3.34 -3.53 -22.55
C ALA A 469 -2.84 -2.43 -23.50
N SER A 470 -2.71 -1.20 -23.00
CA SER A 470 -2.16 -0.07 -23.75
C SER A 470 -0.71 -0.25 -24.18
N SER A 471 0.07 -1.04 -23.44
CA SER A 471 1.46 -1.37 -23.79
C SER A 471 1.57 -2.52 -24.80
N GLY A 472 0.45 -2.98 -25.36
CA GLY A 472 0.38 -4.08 -26.31
C GLY A 472 0.54 -5.46 -25.66
N ARG A 473 0.50 -5.56 -24.32
CA ARG A 473 0.48 -6.86 -23.65
C ARG A 473 -0.92 -7.46 -23.79
N GLN A 474 -0.96 -8.77 -23.98
CA GLN A 474 -2.21 -9.51 -23.91
C GLN A 474 -2.72 -9.43 -22.47
N VAL A 475 -3.98 -9.03 -22.27
CA VAL A 475 -4.59 -8.97 -20.95
C VAL A 475 -5.66 -10.05 -20.86
N GLU A 476 -5.57 -10.87 -19.83
CA GLU A 476 -6.51 -11.94 -19.54
C GLU A 476 -7.07 -11.76 -18.14
N ILE A 477 -8.39 -11.80 -17.99
CA ILE A 477 -9.08 -11.61 -16.71
C ILE A 477 -9.78 -12.91 -16.34
N LEU A 478 -9.52 -13.42 -15.13
CA LEU A 478 -10.14 -14.62 -14.59
C LEU A 478 -11.05 -14.24 -13.42
N ALA A 479 -12.33 -14.58 -13.51
CA ALA A 479 -13.23 -14.51 -12.37
C ALA A 479 -12.92 -15.68 -11.40
N GLU A 480 -12.86 -15.40 -10.10
CA GLU A 480 -12.71 -16.41 -9.05
C GLU A 480 -14.00 -17.23 -8.84
N ASP A 481 -15.15 -16.62 -9.10
CA ASP A 481 -16.48 -17.19 -8.92
C ASP A 481 -17.50 -16.51 -9.86
N ALA A 482 -18.73 -17.05 -9.94
CA ALA A 482 -19.79 -16.54 -10.81
C ALA A 482 -20.19 -15.09 -10.47
N THR A 483 -19.98 -14.63 -9.24
CA THR A 483 -20.33 -13.26 -8.83
C THR A 483 -19.32 -12.24 -9.39
N ALA A 484 -18.09 -12.67 -9.67
CA ALA A 484 -17.03 -11.84 -10.23
C ALA A 484 -17.06 -11.73 -11.77
N GLU A 485 -17.83 -12.57 -12.46
CA GLU A 485 -17.92 -12.60 -13.93
C GLU A 485 -18.30 -11.26 -14.58
N PRO A 486 -19.29 -10.48 -14.08
CA PRO A 486 -19.60 -9.16 -14.63
C PRO A 486 -18.42 -8.20 -14.58
N ALA A 487 -17.67 -8.20 -13.47
CA ALA A 487 -16.48 -7.36 -13.32
C ALA A 487 -15.35 -7.81 -14.27
N ALA A 488 -15.15 -9.13 -14.40
CA ALA A 488 -14.13 -9.70 -15.27
C ALA A 488 -14.40 -9.34 -16.73
N SER A 489 -15.65 -9.54 -17.16
CA SER A 489 -16.15 -9.21 -18.49
C SER A 489 -15.96 -7.72 -18.82
N ARG A 490 -16.28 -6.81 -17.89
CA ARG A 490 -16.04 -5.38 -18.07
C ARG A 490 -14.56 -5.02 -18.13
N LEU A 491 -13.73 -5.57 -17.25
CA LEU A 491 -12.28 -5.33 -17.29
C LEU A 491 -11.67 -5.81 -18.60
N ALA A 492 -12.14 -6.93 -19.15
CA ALA A 492 -11.74 -7.41 -20.47
C ALA A 492 -12.16 -6.43 -21.59
N ARG A 493 -13.38 -5.89 -21.55
CA ARG A 493 -13.83 -4.83 -22.49
C ARG A 493 -12.98 -3.56 -22.37
N LEU A 494 -12.66 -3.14 -21.14
CA LEU A 494 -11.79 -1.98 -20.90
C LEU A 494 -10.38 -2.22 -21.45
N ALA A 495 -9.82 -3.42 -21.26
CA ALA A 495 -8.53 -3.80 -21.82
C ALA A 495 -8.54 -3.73 -23.36
N ALA A 496 -9.56 -4.31 -24.01
CA ALA A 496 -9.70 -4.28 -25.47
C ALA A 496 -9.75 -2.84 -26.00
N ARG A 497 -10.50 -1.95 -25.33
CA ARG A 497 -10.60 -0.53 -25.71
C ARG A 497 -9.33 0.27 -25.41
N ALA A 498 -8.60 -0.07 -24.37
CA ALA A 498 -7.36 0.61 -23.99
C ALA A 498 -6.24 0.43 -25.03
N GLY A 499 -6.36 -0.52 -25.96
CA GLY A 499 -5.47 -0.67 -27.11
C GLY A 499 -5.67 0.37 -28.23
N ALA A 500 -6.80 1.08 -28.26
CA ALA A 500 -7.10 2.07 -29.30
C ALA A 500 -6.28 3.37 -29.14
N GLU A 501 -6.13 4.15 -30.22
CA GLU A 501 -5.38 5.42 -30.20
C GLU A 501 -6.05 6.48 -29.30
N THR A 502 -7.38 6.55 -29.32
CA THR A 502 -8.12 7.57 -28.57
C THR A 502 -8.09 7.28 -27.05
N PRO A 503 -7.84 8.29 -26.18
CA PRO A 503 -7.83 8.09 -24.73
C PRO A 503 -9.12 7.46 -24.20
N LEU A 504 -9.02 6.30 -23.58
CA LEU A 504 -10.13 5.70 -22.83
C LEU A 504 -10.31 6.44 -21.50
N ALA A 505 -11.54 6.87 -21.20
CA ALA A 505 -11.94 7.35 -19.90
C ALA A 505 -12.83 6.29 -19.23
N ALA A 506 -12.31 5.64 -18.20
CA ALA A 506 -13.04 4.66 -17.42
C ALA A 506 -13.37 5.23 -16.04
N GLU A 507 -14.62 5.10 -15.62
CA GLU A 507 -14.99 5.41 -14.24
C GLU A 507 -14.80 4.18 -13.37
N VAL A 508 -14.01 4.33 -12.30
CA VAL A 508 -13.69 3.26 -11.36
C VAL A 508 -13.61 3.87 -9.97
N GLY A 509 -14.47 3.44 -9.06
CA GLY A 509 -14.44 3.89 -7.68
C GLY A 509 -14.53 5.42 -7.54
N GLY A 510 -15.43 6.05 -8.31
CA GLY A 510 -15.70 7.49 -8.27
C GLY A 510 -14.57 8.35 -8.84
N SER A 511 -13.64 7.74 -9.56
CA SER A 511 -12.53 8.40 -10.23
C SER A 511 -12.52 8.04 -11.71
N VAL A 512 -12.12 8.99 -12.54
CA VAL A 512 -11.92 8.77 -13.96
C VAL A 512 -10.45 8.48 -14.22
N LEU A 513 -10.17 7.32 -14.82
CA LEU A 513 -8.86 6.96 -15.33
C LEU A 513 -8.78 7.38 -16.79
N LEU A 514 -7.84 8.27 -17.12
CA LEU A 514 -7.56 8.71 -18.49
C LEU A 514 -6.14 8.30 -18.87
N ARG A 515 -5.99 7.62 -20.00
CA ARG A 515 -4.68 7.34 -20.59
C ARG A 515 -4.15 8.57 -21.33
N HIS A 516 -2.93 9.01 -21.00
CA HIS A 516 -2.21 10.00 -21.78
C HIS A 516 -0.71 9.72 -21.74
N GLY A 517 -0.08 9.46 -22.89
CA GLY A 517 1.36 9.14 -22.97
C GLY A 517 1.72 7.83 -22.25
N GLY A 518 0.96 6.75 -22.49
CA GLY A 518 1.24 5.41 -21.95
C GLY A 518 0.97 5.21 -20.46
N THR A 519 0.70 6.28 -19.68
CA THR A 519 0.42 6.18 -18.24
C THR A 519 -1.04 6.56 -17.93
N PRO A 520 -1.75 5.76 -17.12
CA PRO A 520 -3.09 6.12 -16.67
C PRO A 520 -3.02 7.21 -15.59
N ARG A 521 -3.67 8.34 -15.83
CA ARG A 521 -3.84 9.43 -14.85
C ARG A 521 -5.21 9.33 -14.20
N ARG A 522 -5.28 9.58 -12.89
CA ARG A 522 -6.51 9.54 -12.10
C ARG A 522 -7.03 10.97 -11.86
N TYR A 523 -8.32 11.16 -12.07
CA TYR A 523 -9.02 12.42 -11.82
C TYR A 523 -10.31 12.13 -11.03
N GLY A 524 -10.77 13.09 -10.21
CA GLY A 524 -12.18 13.07 -9.80
C GLY A 524 -13.08 13.43 -10.99
N LEU A 525 -14.29 12.88 -11.07
CA LEU A 525 -15.21 13.09 -12.20
C LEU A 525 -15.41 14.58 -12.54
N ARG A 526 -15.72 15.41 -11.53
CA ARG A 526 -15.88 16.86 -11.69
C ARG A 526 -14.62 17.53 -12.25
N ALA A 527 -13.45 17.18 -11.72
CA ALA A 527 -12.18 17.72 -12.18
C ALA A 527 -11.83 17.24 -13.60
N PHE A 528 -12.17 16.00 -13.94
CA PHE A 528 -11.96 15.43 -15.27
C PHE A 528 -12.74 16.21 -16.32
N LEU A 529 -14.05 16.34 -16.13
CA LEU A 529 -14.95 16.99 -17.07
C LEU A 529 -14.93 18.52 -17.01
N SER A 530 -14.31 19.13 -15.99
CA SER A 530 -14.20 20.60 -15.90
C SER A 530 -13.39 21.27 -17.01
N ARG A 531 -12.69 20.48 -17.84
CA ARG A 531 -11.85 20.94 -18.95
C ARG A 531 -12.22 20.21 -20.24
N PRO A 532 -12.13 20.85 -21.42
CA PRO A 532 -12.23 20.21 -22.71
C PRO A 532 -11.26 19.04 -22.81
N ARG A 533 -11.80 17.83 -23.01
CA ARG A 533 -11.00 16.61 -23.21
C ARG A 533 -11.61 15.77 -24.31
N ARG A 534 -10.75 15.21 -25.15
CA ARG A 534 -11.11 14.14 -26.08
C ARG A 534 -10.90 12.80 -25.40
N TYR A 535 -11.96 11.99 -25.32
CA TYR A 535 -11.91 10.65 -24.75
C TYR A 535 -13.05 9.77 -25.29
N VAL A 536 -12.86 8.46 -25.23
CA VAL A 536 -13.93 7.47 -25.40
C VAL A 536 -14.45 7.10 -24.00
N PRO A 537 -15.73 7.32 -23.69
CA PRO A 537 -16.29 6.89 -22.42
C PRO A 537 -16.37 5.36 -22.36
N ASP A 538 -16.13 4.82 -21.18
CA ASP A 538 -16.59 3.47 -20.82
C ASP A 538 -18.13 3.43 -20.89
N PRO A 539 -18.73 2.53 -21.68
CA PRO A 539 -20.19 2.46 -21.88
C PRO A 539 -20.92 2.09 -20.58
N GLU A 540 -20.22 1.45 -19.64
CA GLU A 540 -20.74 1.06 -18.33
C GLU A 540 -20.43 2.11 -17.25
N ALA A 541 -19.88 3.26 -17.63
CA ALA A 541 -19.73 4.42 -16.76
C ALA A 541 -20.86 5.41 -17.04
N PRO A 542 -22.00 5.34 -16.33
CA PRO A 542 -23.19 6.12 -16.67
C PRO A 542 -22.94 7.62 -16.66
N ASP A 543 -22.02 8.14 -15.85
CA ASP A 543 -21.76 9.59 -15.82
C ASP A 543 -20.91 10.06 -17.00
N LEU A 544 -20.02 9.19 -17.49
CA LEU A 544 -19.23 9.44 -18.71
C LEU A 544 -20.05 9.12 -19.97
N GLY A 545 -20.96 8.15 -19.87
CA GLY A 545 -21.88 7.70 -20.91
C GLY A 545 -23.05 8.66 -21.10
N ALA A 546 -23.62 9.22 -20.03
CA ALA A 546 -24.55 10.34 -20.10
C ALA A 546 -23.87 11.56 -20.70
N ALA A 547 -22.59 11.80 -20.37
CA ALA A 547 -21.76 12.78 -21.09
C ALA A 547 -21.49 12.43 -22.57
N GLY A 548 -21.84 11.21 -22.98
CA GLY A 548 -21.64 10.67 -24.31
C GLY A 548 -22.90 10.24 -25.03
N GLY A 549 -24.09 10.61 -24.56
CA GLY A 549 -25.38 10.30 -25.20
C GLY A 549 -25.54 10.87 -26.62
N HIS A 550 -24.51 11.52 -27.16
CA HIS A 550 -24.41 11.83 -28.57
C HIS A 550 -24.07 10.54 -29.34
N VAL A 551 -25.09 9.99 -30.02
CA VAL A 551 -24.88 9.06 -31.13
C VAL A 551 -24.17 9.85 -32.24
N GLY A 552 -22.83 9.85 -32.22
CA GLY A 552 -21.99 10.52 -33.21
C GLY A 552 -21.33 11.83 -32.74
N LEU A 553 -20.34 12.28 -33.50
CA LEU A 553 -19.74 13.60 -33.35
C LEU A 553 -20.66 14.64 -33.99
N PRO A 554 -20.87 15.82 -33.38
CA PRO A 554 -21.67 16.87 -34.01
C PRO A 554 -21.01 17.38 -35.30
N PRO A 555 -21.77 18.00 -36.22
CA PRO A 555 -21.21 18.60 -37.44
C PRO A 555 -20.15 19.67 -37.15
N ARG A 556 -19.28 19.95 -38.12
CA ARG A 556 -18.34 21.08 -38.03
C ARG A 556 -19.10 22.39 -37.80
N GLY A 557 -18.52 23.29 -37.00
CA GLY A 557 -19.19 24.54 -36.61
C GLY A 557 -20.38 24.36 -35.65
N THR A 558 -20.56 23.18 -35.05
CA THR A 558 -21.60 22.91 -34.05
C THR A 558 -21.00 22.49 -32.72
N VAL A 559 -21.55 23.04 -31.63
CA VAL A 559 -21.39 22.55 -30.27
C VAL A 559 -22.73 21.98 -29.82
N ASP A 560 -22.74 20.71 -29.47
CA ASP A 560 -23.90 20.06 -28.86
C ASP A 560 -23.86 20.26 -27.35
N CYS A 561 -25.00 20.54 -26.73
CA CYS A 561 -25.17 20.68 -25.29
C CYS A 561 -26.29 19.77 -24.79
N LEU A 562 -25.94 18.77 -23.98
CA LEU A 562 -26.90 17.96 -23.24
C LEU A 562 -27.10 18.54 -21.84
N VAL A 563 -28.34 18.85 -21.50
CA VAL A 563 -28.77 19.25 -20.16
C VAL A 563 -29.36 18.03 -19.46
N LEU A 564 -28.81 17.71 -18.28
CA LEU A 564 -29.32 16.68 -17.38
C LEU A 564 -29.90 17.36 -16.13
N ASP A 565 -31.20 17.21 -15.93
CA ASP A 565 -31.91 17.63 -14.72
C ASP A 565 -32.51 16.39 -14.03
N ASP A 566 -31.74 15.84 -13.10
CA ASP A 566 -32.07 14.65 -12.32
C ASP A 566 -32.68 15.01 -10.94
N GLY A 567 -33.12 16.27 -10.76
CA GLY A 567 -33.61 16.78 -9.48
C GLY A 567 -32.50 17.12 -8.48
N ALA A 568 -31.22 17.08 -8.90
CA ALA A 568 -30.13 17.63 -8.12
C ALA A 568 -30.28 19.16 -7.96
N PRO A 569 -29.64 19.76 -6.92
CA PRO A 569 -29.66 21.22 -6.73
C PRO A 569 -29.03 22.02 -7.88
N LEU A 570 -28.30 21.35 -8.78
CA LEU A 570 -27.65 21.95 -9.94
C LEU A 570 -27.94 21.09 -11.17
N ALA A 571 -28.40 21.72 -12.24
CA ALA A 571 -28.48 21.10 -13.57
C ALA A 571 -27.06 20.88 -14.11
N THR A 572 -26.83 19.71 -14.71
CA THR A 572 -25.54 19.38 -15.34
C THR A 572 -25.62 19.65 -16.83
N LEU A 573 -24.71 20.46 -17.36
CA LEU A 573 -24.60 20.74 -18.80
C LEU A 573 -23.35 20.08 -19.33
N ILE A 574 -23.47 19.38 -20.46
CA ILE A 574 -22.37 18.67 -21.10
C ILE A 574 -22.27 19.15 -22.54
N TYR A 575 -21.19 19.85 -22.83
CA TYR A 575 -20.91 20.37 -24.16
C TYR A 575 -19.96 19.44 -24.91
N ALA A 576 -20.19 19.23 -26.20
CA ALA A 576 -19.34 18.44 -27.09
C ALA A 576 -19.15 19.15 -28.45
N ASP A 577 -17.95 19.05 -29.03
CA ASP A 577 -17.65 19.59 -30.37
C ASP A 577 -17.39 18.48 -31.41
N SER A 578 -17.30 18.86 -32.69
CA SER A 578 -17.09 17.95 -33.82
C SER A 578 -15.72 17.26 -33.80
N ARG A 579 -14.79 17.76 -32.99
CA ARG A 579 -13.45 17.20 -32.79
C ARG A 579 -13.44 16.16 -31.65
N GLY A 580 -14.59 15.95 -31.00
CA GLY A 580 -14.79 14.99 -29.91
C GLY A 580 -14.29 15.48 -28.55
N PHE A 581 -14.04 16.79 -28.39
CA PHE A 581 -13.80 17.37 -27.07
C PHE A 581 -15.10 17.52 -26.31
N ARG A 582 -15.03 17.33 -25.00
CA ARG A 582 -16.18 17.46 -24.10
C ARG A 582 -15.83 18.27 -22.85
N VAL A 583 -16.78 19.07 -22.35
CA VAL A 583 -16.67 19.80 -21.08
C VAL A 583 -18.00 19.78 -20.33
N ARG A 584 -17.94 19.69 -19.00
CA ARG A 584 -19.09 19.72 -18.09
C ARG A 584 -19.13 21.01 -17.30
N GLU A 585 -20.32 21.58 -17.21
CA GLU A 585 -20.67 22.69 -16.33
C GLU A 585 -21.83 22.29 -15.41
N GLU A 586 -21.95 22.98 -14.29
CA GLU A 586 -23.06 22.81 -13.35
C GLU A 586 -23.67 24.18 -13.10
N VAL A 587 -24.98 24.30 -13.31
CA VAL A 587 -25.70 25.56 -13.29
C VAL A 587 -26.95 25.38 -12.42
N HIS A 588 -27.28 26.38 -11.61
CA HIS A 588 -28.52 26.31 -10.85
C HIS A 588 -29.71 26.28 -11.82
N PRO A 589 -30.74 25.44 -11.62
CA PRO A 589 -31.86 25.34 -12.55
C PRO A 589 -32.48 26.70 -12.90
N SER A 590 -32.63 27.60 -11.92
CA SER A 590 -33.16 28.95 -12.14
C SER A 590 -32.29 29.88 -13.02
N ARG A 591 -31.05 29.50 -13.34
CA ARG A 591 -30.14 30.26 -14.21
C ARG A 591 -29.88 29.54 -15.53
N LEU A 592 -30.49 28.38 -15.75
CA LEU A 592 -30.21 27.53 -16.90
C LEU A 592 -30.47 28.24 -18.24
N GLU A 593 -31.62 28.90 -18.37
CA GLU A 593 -32.00 29.58 -19.61
C GLU A 593 -31.06 30.76 -19.92
N ALA A 594 -30.81 31.63 -18.94
CA ALA A 594 -29.87 32.74 -19.06
C ALA A 594 -28.46 32.25 -19.44
N HIS A 595 -27.99 31.18 -18.80
CA HIS A 595 -26.69 30.57 -19.09
C HIS A 595 -26.59 30.00 -20.51
N LEU A 596 -27.66 29.39 -21.02
CA LEU A 596 -27.74 28.88 -22.40
C LEU A 596 -27.83 30.01 -23.42
N ALA A 597 -28.59 31.08 -23.13
CA ALA A 597 -28.66 32.26 -23.99
C ALA A 597 -27.28 32.94 -24.11
N GLU A 598 -26.57 33.08 -22.99
CA GLU A 598 -25.21 33.62 -22.96
C GLU A 598 -24.22 32.71 -23.71
N ALA A 599 -24.33 31.39 -23.55
CA ALA A 599 -23.53 30.43 -24.29
C ALA A 599 -23.76 30.55 -25.82
N ARG A 600 -25.02 30.71 -26.26
CA ARG A 600 -25.35 30.93 -27.68
C ARG A 600 -24.72 32.21 -28.21
N GLU A 601 -24.84 33.30 -27.45
CA GLU A 601 -24.31 34.60 -27.86
C GLU A 601 -22.78 34.57 -27.97
N LEU A 602 -22.12 33.97 -26.98
CA LEU A 602 -20.67 33.76 -27.01
C LEU A 602 -20.24 32.98 -28.26
N LEU A 603 -20.92 31.88 -28.57
CA LEU A 603 -20.61 31.04 -29.72
C LEU A 603 -20.90 31.72 -31.07
N ARG A 604 -21.92 32.59 -31.15
CA ARG A 604 -22.19 33.41 -32.34
C ARG A 604 -21.12 34.49 -32.55
N SER A 605 -20.64 35.08 -31.46
CA SER A 605 -19.59 36.11 -31.49
C SER A 605 -18.18 35.57 -31.71
N ALA A 606 -18.01 34.24 -31.71
CA ALA A 606 -16.73 33.60 -31.98
C ALA A 606 -16.24 33.96 -33.38
N ARG A 607 -14.91 34.01 -33.56
CA ARG A 607 -14.28 34.28 -34.87
C ARG A 607 -14.80 33.35 -35.98
N GLU A 608 -15.07 32.10 -35.62
CA GLU A 608 -15.83 31.15 -36.43
C GLU A 608 -17.19 30.92 -35.75
N PRO A 609 -18.27 31.56 -36.25
CA PRO A 609 -19.60 31.44 -35.67
C PRO A 609 -19.99 29.96 -35.52
N THR A 610 -20.35 29.58 -34.29
CA THR A 610 -20.64 28.20 -33.93
C THR A 610 -22.09 28.08 -33.47
N VAL A 611 -22.81 27.09 -33.98
CA VAL A 611 -24.20 26.80 -33.59
C VAL A 611 -24.21 26.01 -32.28
N LEU A 612 -25.07 26.39 -31.33
CA LEU A 612 -25.32 25.61 -30.12
C LEU A 612 -26.61 24.81 -30.24
N THR A 613 -26.50 23.50 -30.35
CA THR A 613 -27.66 22.59 -30.30
C THR A 613 -27.91 22.18 -28.85
N VAL A 614 -29.13 22.35 -28.34
CA VAL A 614 -29.45 22.01 -26.94
C VAL A 614 -30.43 20.85 -26.90
N ARG A 615 -30.12 19.82 -26.09
CA ARG A 615 -30.99 18.70 -25.77
C ARG A 615 -31.22 18.66 -24.26
N VAL A 616 -32.45 18.43 -23.82
CA VAL A 616 -32.79 18.36 -22.40
C VAL A 616 -33.27 16.94 -22.08
N SER A 617 -32.64 16.31 -21.10
CA SER A 617 -33.02 15.01 -20.55
C SER A 617 -33.47 15.21 -19.10
N GLY A 618 -34.71 14.80 -18.80
CA GLY A 618 -35.36 15.04 -17.51
C GLY A 618 -36.60 15.95 -17.63
N ALA A 619 -37.27 16.20 -16.50
CA ALA A 619 -38.51 16.96 -16.46
C ALA A 619 -38.26 18.46 -16.78
N ARG A 620 -39.06 19.03 -17.69
CA ARG A 620 -39.01 20.44 -18.18
C ARG A 620 -39.05 21.55 -17.10
N ARG A 621 -39.17 21.21 -15.81
CA ARG A 621 -39.38 22.16 -14.71
C ARG A 621 -38.27 23.22 -14.61
N ALA A 622 -37.04 22.93 -15.03
CA ALA A 622 -35.94 23.90 -14.97
C ALA A 622 -36.06 25.10 -15.93
N MET A 623 -36.86 25.03 -17.00
CA MET A 623 -36.91 26.08 -18.03
C MET A 623 -37.97 27.17 -17.82
N THR A 624 -38.63 27.23 -16.66
CA THR A 624 -39.72 28.20 -16.39
C THR A 624 -39.39 29.22 -15.31
N ALA A 625 -38.15 29.28 -14.83
CA ALA A 625 -37.75 30.30 -13.87
C ALA A 625 -37.61 31.66 -14.56
N ALA A 626 -38.31 32.67 -14.02
CA ALA A 626 -38.16 34.05 -14.49
C ALA A 626 -36.68 34.48 -14.47
N PRO A 627 -36.21 35.23 -15.48
CA PRO A 627 -34.86 35.73 -15.49
C PRO A 627 -34.61 36.59 -14.23
N PRO A 628 -33.38 36.59 -13.71
CA PRO A 628 -33.02 37.46 -12.59
C PRO A 628 -33.29 38.93 -12.96
N GLU A 629 -33.94 39.68 -12.08
CA GLU A 629 -34.32 41.09 -12.30
C GLU A 629 -33.13 42.06 -12.38
N THR A 630 -31.92 41.62 -12.00
CA THR A 630 -30.72 42.47 -11.99
C THR A 630 -30.08 42.57 -13.37
N GLU A 631 -29.79 43.80 -13.82
CA GLU A 631 -29.02 44.07 -15.02
C GLU A 631 -27.64 43.38 -14.96
N PRO A 632 -27.26 42.58 -15.96
CA PRO A 632 -26.01 41.83 -15.91
C PRO A 632 -24.80 42.73 -16.16
N VAL A 633 -23.75 42.56 -15.35
CA VAL A 633 -22.49 43.31 -15.54
C VAL A 633 -21.73 42.75 -16.73
N ALA A 634 -21.36 43.63 -17.66
CA ALA A 634 -20.65 43.27 -18.87
C ALA A 634 -19.17 42.91 -18.55
N VAL A 635 -18.72 41.72 -18.98
CA VAL A 635 -17.34 41.22 -18.78
C VAL A 635 -16.70 40.86 -20.12
N GLY A 636 -15.60 41.55 -20.45
CA GLY A 636 -14.70 41.22 -21.56
C GLY A 636 -13.66 40.17 -21.17
N VAL A 637 -13.26 39.28 -22.09
CA VAL A 637 -12.22 38.25 -21.81
C VAL A 637 -11.23 38.17 -22.96
N GLU A 638 -9.93 38.29 -22.65
CA GLU A 638 -8.87 38.21 -23.65
C GLU A 638 -7.66 37.39 -23.14
N GLY A 639 -6.83 36.89 -24.06
CA GLY A 639 -5.52 36.30 -23.76
C GLY A 639 -5.40 34.79 -24.01
N GLU A 640 -4.33 34.20 -23.48
CA GLU A 640 -3.96 32.81 -23.74
C GLU A 640 -4.61 31.85 -22.73
N LEU A 641 -5.44 30.94 -23.23
CA LEU A 641 -6.13 29.92 -22.46
C LEU A 641 -5.12 29.04 -21.70
N LEU A 642 -5.38 28.81 -20.41
CA LEU A 642 -4.51 28.13 -19.42
C LEU A 642 -3.33 28.92 -18.88
N HIS A 643 -2.86 29.98 -19.56
CA HIS A 643 -1.65 30.69 -19.16
C HIS A 643 -1.92 32.09 -18.61
N ASP A 644 -2.64 32.91 -19.38
CA ASP A 644 -2.65 34.38 -19.21
C ASP A 644 -4.01 35.00 -19.61
N LEU A 645 -5.12 34.39 -19.15
CA LEU A 645 -6.45 35.01 -19.30
C LEU A 645 -6.52 36.32 -18.52
N ARG A 646 -7.06 37.34 -19.18
CA ARG A 646 -7.34 38.68 -18.66
C ARG A 646 -8.82 39.00 -18.82
N LEU A 647 -9.30 39.86 -17.95
CA LEU A 647 -10.67 40.33 -17.88
C LEU A 647 -10.71 41.82 -18.08
N THR A 648 -11.63 42.28 -18.91
CA THR A 648 -12.01 43.70 -18.95
C THR A 648 -13.34 43.86 -18.24
N LEU A 649 -13.38 44.68 -17.20
CA LEU A 649 -14.55 44.89 -16.38
C LEU A 649 -14.62 46.37 -16.02
N LEU A 650 -15.76 47.02 -16.27
CA LEU A 650 -15.96 48.45 -16.02
C LEU A 650 -14.85 49.32 -16.65
N GLY A 651 -14.34 48.91 -17.82
CA GLY A 651 -13.24 49.59 -18.52
C GLY A 651 -11.83 49.23 -18.02
N GLU A 652 -11.69 48.52 -16.91
CA GLU A 652 -10.39 48.14 -16.33
C GLU A 652 -9.97 46.71 -16.69
N ARG A 653 -8.65 46.48 -16.78
CA ARG A 653 -8.07 45.16 -17.10
C ARG A 653 -7.50 44.46 -15.87
N PHE A 654 -7.96 43.23 -15.62
CA PHE A 654 -7.56 42.38 -14.50
C PHE A 654 -6.99 41.06 -14.99
N GLY A 655 -6.03 40.48 -14.27
CA GLY A 655 -5.56 39.12 -14.56
C GLY A 655 -4.05 38.95 -14.37
N ARG A 656 -3.48 37.94 -15.04
CA ARG A 656 -2.03 37.73 -15.06
C ARG A 656 -1.48 38.59 -16.22
N GLY A 657 -0.48 39.42 -15.91
CA GLY A 657 0.01 40.47 -16.82
C GLY A 657 -0.81 41.78 -16.86
N GLY A 658 -1.91 41.89 -16.09
CA GLY A 658 -2.64 43.15 -15.91
C GLY A 658 -2.12 43.97 -14.70
N ALA A 659 -2.45 45.25 -14.65
CA ALA A 659 -2.11 46.12 -13.52
C ALA A 659 -2.77 45.64 -12.20
N LEU A 660 -3.96 45.03 -12.30
CA LEU A 660 -4.74 44.55 -11.17
C LEU A 660 -4.93 43.02 -11.20
N ARG A 661 -4.89 42.40 -10.02
CA ARG A 661 -5.02 40.93 -9.86
C ARG A 661 -6.50 40.49 -9.92
N TRP A 662 -6.73 39.19 -10.07
CA TRP A 662 -8.07 38.56 -9.99
C TRP A 662 -8.88 38.91 -8.73
N ALA A 663 -8.20 39.19 -7.61
CA ALA A 663 -8.86 39.70 -6.41
C ALA A 663 -9.45 41.10 -6.65
N GLY A 664 -8.73 42.00 -7.32
CA GLY A 664 -9.25 43.33 -7.67
C GLY A 664 -10.49 43.25 -8.56
N ALA A 665 -10.53 42.31 -9.52
CA ALA A 665 -11.73 42.09 -10.33
C ALA A 665 -12.94 41.68 -9.48
N ALA A 666 -12.73 40.80 -8.50
CA ALA A 666 -13.79 40.40 -7.57
C ALA A 666 -14.25 41.57 -6.68
N THR A 667 -13.35 42.46 -6.26
CA THR A 667 -13.69 43.66 -5.51
C THR A 667 -14.50 44.66 -6.35
N ALA A 668 -14.04 44.97 -7.57
CA ALA A 668 -14.73 45.86 -8.50
C ALA A 668 -16.13 45.34 -8.86
N LEU A 669 -16.26 44.02 -8.98
CA LEU A 669 -17.56 43.37 -9.14
C LEU A 669 -18.46 43.53 -7.90
N LEU A 670 -17.93 43.28 -6.70
CA LEU A 670 -18.69 43.41 -5.46
C LEU A 670 -19.08 44.85 -5.15
N SER A 671 -18.33 45.85 -5.62
CA SER A 671 -18.68 47.27 -5.39
C SER A 671 -19.86 47.75 -6.21
N VAL A 672 -20.18 47.08 -7.32
CA VAL A 672 -21.35 47.41 -8.16
C VAL A 672 -22.53 46.46 -7.93
N TRP A 673 -22.38 45.46 -7.06
CA TRP A 673 -23.43 44.46 -6.82
C TRP A 673 -24.21 44.69 -5.54
N PRO A 674 -25.56 44.65 -5.59
CA PRO A 674 -26.38 44.67 -4.41
C PRO A 674 -26.16 43.38 -3.60
N THR A 675 -25.97 43.54 -2.29
CA THR A 675 -25.56 42.48 -1.33
C THR A 675 -26.53 41.29 -1.25
N THR A 676 -27.74 41.40 -1.78
CA THR A 676 -28.82 40.42 -1.64
C THR A 676 -28.97 39.45 -2.82
N SER A 677 -28.24 39.64 -3.93
CA SER A 677 -28.45 38.84 -5.15
C SER A 677 -27.17 38.21 -5.68
N PHE A 678 -27.31 37.03 -6.31
CA PHE A 678 -26.19 36.40 -7.00
C PHE A 678 -25.89 37.15 -8.29
N PRO A 679 -24.61 37.48 -8.56
CA PRO A 679 -24.23 38.24 -9.73
C PRO A 679 -24.69 37.63 -11.05
N ALA A 680 -25.43 38.41 -11.83
CA ALA A 680 -25.58 38.16 -13.26
C ALA A 680 -24.38 38.81 -13.97
N MET A 681 -23.56 38.01 -14.66
CA MET A 681 -22.48 38.48 -15.51
C MET A 681 -22.85 38.19 -16.96
N ARG A 682 -22.60 39.14 -17.85
CA ARG A 682 -22.76 38.95 -19.30
C ARG A 682 -21.40 39.05 -19.98
N PHE A 683 -20.97 37.93 -20.53
CA PHE A 683 -19.70 37.81 -21.22
C PHE A 683 -19.80 38.37 -22.65
N HIS A 684 -18.95 39.34 -22.99
CA HIS A 684 -18.84 39.94 -24.33
C HIS A 684 -17.37 40.00 -24.77
N ALA A 685 -17.09 40.27 -26.04
CA ALA A 685 -15.73 40.48 -26.59
C ALA A 685 -14.68 39.43 -26.15
N PHE A 686 -14.79 38.20 -26.69
CA PHE A 686 -13.83 37.13 -26.43
C PHE A 686 -12.71 37.05 -27.49
N ASP A 687 -11.51 37.58 -27.17
CA ASP A 687 -10.27 37.27 -27.92
C ASP A 687 -9.41 36.30 -27.11
N VAL A 688 -9.83 35.04 -27.08
CA VAL A 688 -9.10 33.97 -26.39
C VAL A 688 -8.35 33.13 -27.40
N ARG A 689 -7.09 32.81 -27.09
CA ARG A 689 -6.23 31.97 -27.91
C ARG A 689 -5.83 30.69 -27.18
N LEU A 690 -5.63 29.61 -27.92
CA LEU A 690 -5.06 28.36 -27.43
C LEU A 690 -3.88 27.97 -28.32
N ARG A 691 -2.68 27.98 -27.73
CA ARG A 691 -1.39 27.79 -28.39
C ARG A 691 -1.20 28.76 -29.56
N GLY A 692 -1.57 30.04 -29.33
CA GLY A 692 -1.46 31.10 -30.33
C GLY A 692 -2.54 31.12 -31.42
N ALA A 693 -3.34 30.05 -31.57
CA ALA A 693 -4.48 30.02 -32.47
C ALA A 693 -5.75 30.56 -31.78
N PRO A 694 -6.72 31.13 -32.51
CA PRO A 694 -8.02 31.48 -31.94
C PRO A 694 -8.69 30.27 -31.29
N ALA A 695 -9.27 30.45 -30.11
CA ALA A 695 -9.98 29.39 -29.42
C ALA A 695 -11.24 28.98 -30.18
N SER A 696 -11.51 27.67 -30.24
CA SER A 696 -12.76 27.15 -30.81
C SER A 696 -13.97 27.47 -29.93
N GLY A 697 -15.20 27.31 -30.46
CA GLY A 697 -16.42 27.54 -29.69
C GLY A 697 -16.45 26.83 -28.32
N LEU A 698 -16.04 25.56 -28.25
CA LEU A 698 -15.99 24.82 -26.98
C LEU A 698 -14.91 25.36 -26.03
N GLU A 699 -13.78 25.80 -26.57
CA GLU A 699 -12.68 26.40 -25.81
C GLU A 699 -13.08 27.78 -25.24
N LEU A 700 -13.89 28.55 -25.96
CA LEU A 700 -14.49 29.81 -25.49
C LEU A 700 -15.44 29.57 -24.31
N LEU A 701 -16.34 28.59 -24.40
CA LEU A 701 -17.21 28.18 -23.29
C LEU A 701 -16.39 27.78 -22.06
N TYR A 702 -15.33 26.99 -22.27
CA TYR A 702 -14.43 26.63 -21.18
C TYR A 702 -13.67 27.83 -20.60
N ALA A 703 -13.22 28.78 -21.42
CA ALA A 703 -12.56 30.00 -20.97
C ALA A 703 -13.48 30.80 -20.04
N ARG A 704 -14.74 31.01 -20.45
CA ARG A 704 -15.80 31.60 -19.60
C ARG A 704 -15.91 30.86 -18.27
N SER A 705 -16.01 29.53 -18.33
CA SER A 705 -16.08 28.65 -17.16
C SER A 705 -14.90 28.84 -16.19
N VAL A 706 -13.68 29.00 -16.72
CA VAL A 706 -12.47 29.27 -15.92
C VAL A 706 -12.55 30.63 -15.25
N VAL A 707 -12.97 31.66 -15.98
CA VAL A 707 -13.15 33.02 -15.46
C VAL A 707 -14.16 33.02 -14.31
N LEU A 708 -15.35 32.47 -14.53
CA LEU A 708 -16.41 32.38 -13.52
C LEU A 708 -15.93 31.69 -12.24
N ARG A 709 -15.27 30.54 -12.37
CA ARG A 709 -14.74 29.81 -11.21
C ARG A 709 -13.69 30.60 -10.44
N ARG A 710 -12.82 31.34 -11.13
CA ARG A 710 -11.79 32.18 -10.48
C ARG A 710 -12.42 33.35 -9.75
N LEU A 711 -13.34 34.07 -10.39
CA LEU A 711 -14.05 35.20 -9.76
C LEU A 711 -14.84 34.75 -8.54
N LEU A 712 -15.66 33.70 -8.66
CA LEU A 712 -16.43 33.14 -7.56
C LEU A 712 -15.55 32.66 -6.40
N LEU A 713 -14.38 32.10 -6.68
CA LEU A 713 -13.42 31.71 -5.63
C LEU A 713 -12.94 32.92 -4.83
N HIS A 714 -12.62 34.04 -5.50
CA HIS A 714 -12.18 35.26 -4.83
C HIS A 714 -13.32 35.95 -4.09
N MET A 715 -14.50 36.09 -4.70
CA MET A 715 -15.67 36.67 -4.05
C MET A 715 -16.07 35.89 -2.78
N ARG A 716 -16.09 34.55 -2.83
CA ARG A 716 -16.41 33.73 -1.65
C ARG A 716 -15.43 33.90 -0.50
N ARG A 717 -14.16 34.24 -0.79
CA ARG A 717 -13.16 34.56 0.25
C ARG A 717 -13.37 35.95 0.85
N MET A 718 -13.98 36.87 0.11
CA MET A 718 -14.28 38.23 0.59
C MET A 718 -15.61 38.28 1.36
N ILE A 719 -16.59 37.48 0.96
CA ILE A 719 -17.93 37.44 1.59
C ILE A 719 -17.94 36.60 2.88
N ARG A 720 -17.04 35.62 3.03
CA ARG A 720 -16.92 34.86 4.28
C ARG A 720 -16.06 35.65 5.27
N PRO A 721 -16.64 36.17 6.37
CA PRO A 721 -15.90 36.90 7.40
C PRO A 721 -14.86 36.04 8.10
#